data_AF-A0A0C2IBN2-F1
#
_entry.id   AF-A0A0C2IBN2-F1
#
_cell.length_a   1.000
_cell.length_b   1.000
_cell.length_c   1.000
_cell.angle_alpha   90.00
_cell.angle_beta   90.00
_cell.angle_gamma   90.00
#
_symmetry.space_group_name_H-M   'P 1'
#
loop_
_entity.id
_entity.type
_entity.pdbx_description
1 polymer ?
#
loop_
_entity_poly.entity_id
_entity_poly.type
_entity_poly.pdbx_seq_one_letter_code
_entity_poly.pdbx_strand_id
1 'polypeptide(L)'
;MTPVTRSHGHGEGSASGSTPGGSMDDAPSTSREPSRRRSDEEKGQGRLDNESRENESDGEEDDDVDADEEDDDDEDEEDEEDDGPVRSPLTELSYNIDSLDDENQEIVRELFRAPAPEETPPMVIEWCGISNDPDVYAFQLQEIVPRTIRIGSPTSRIPRPSCNCTGTASTPCRHLVWLMDQIAKQTLHDHHPDEPLVLDGATAFPHAMGAGGQDAYAKIAGFHIDILANTLHCGAGRPPVTGSMGRLNRYRVREAREILAGLDGVQDDESVDTYAPEIFDQSQPELESLLWGTERREDDDQEQDGGSSDDDEDDDDDRMDDDEEGPPGKDKGKGVAKAGSIENGPRSSDHAGEREGGGGIQRQNESQRRQQRHRGAKDEQVRVIRDLVERGDLQRTVLRLLVSNDEFFAMFLKLLAPSDKARDPFRKIQQRVEAVLEALLEVRSSAQHQQQQQSRLLMPPPDPRTRRTAAPAATPIITVTDATSASAPAPPHPPSFSDKGNGSVTVAWAAQHVEHAVHQIHLLLQRQLPRPPKPWARRSAGRALVWILYALVFFHNRDAHVGATQDDRNLYQRLVGNSDGSVSLSSSLSSSSDENGLKFFLLDVLAPLHDQTHLRSQLKRIRRRIQVNGYREPYMRRLDEILAMMNAAAEKEETSDAPSLVPSASMAGSKRHGSNTNTPTERRPKRMR
;
A
#
# COMPACT_ATOMS: atom_id res chain seq x y z
N MET A 1 57.73 43.36 33.70
CA MET A 1 58.41 44.09 32.61
C MET A 1 57.48 44.15 31.41
N THR A 2 57.32 45.33 30.84
CA THR A 2 56.65 45.67 29.58
C THR A 2 57.57 45.39 28.36
N PRO A 3 57.16 45.58 27.08
CA PRO A 3 55.82 45.54 26.47
C PRO A 3 55.73 44.87 25.07
N VAL A 4 54.49 44.75 24.56
CA VAL A 4 53.99 45.04 23.18
C VAL A 4 54.98 45.15 21.99
N THR A 5 54.62 44.51 20.87
CA THR A 5 54.80 45.10 19.51
C THR A 5 53.51 45.02 18.68
N ARG A 6 53.34 45.98 17.76
CA ARG A 6 52.14 46.27 16.94
C ARG A 6 52.58 46.94 15.63
N SER A 7 51.99 46.58 14.49
CA SER A 7 52.16 47.23 13.16
C SER A 7 50.98 46.84 12.26
N HIS A 8 50.09 47.76 11.82
CA HIS A 8 50.18 48.68 10.66
C HIS A 8 50.07 47.97 9.29
N GLY A 9 49.34 48.46 8.27
CA GLY A 9 48.57 49.73 8.07
C GLY A 9 47.15 49.49 7.47
N HIS A 10 46.22 50.44 7.39
CA HIS A 10 46.10 51.74 6.64
C HIS A 10 45.41 51.63 5.25
N GLY A 11 44.49 52.59 4.97
CA GLY A 11 43.63 52.70 3.77
C GLY A 11 42.14 52.55 4.14
N GLU A 12 41.41 53.60 4.55
CA GLU A 12 40.80 54.68 3.73
C GLU A 12 39.82 54.13 2.65
N GLY A 13 38.56 54.56 2.55
CA GLY A 13 37.75 55.47 3.37
C GLY A 13 36.57 56.05 2.57
N SER A 14 35.36 56.12 3.15
CA SER A 14 34.27 57.06 2.79
C SER A 14 33.05 56.89 3.71
N ALA A 15 32.78 57.91 4.54
CA ALA A 15 31.41 58.25 4.96
C ALA A 15 30.76 59.06 3.81
N SER A 16 29.51 59.51 3.80
CA SER A 16 28.38 59.66 4.74
C SER A 16 27.12 59.87 3.86
N GLY A 17 25.86 59.83 4.32
CA GLY A 17 25.31 59.93 5.66
C GLY A 17 23.78 59.96 5.68
N SER A 18 23.24 60.29 6.86
CA SER A 18 21.84 60.41 7.26
C SER A 18 21.04 61.43 6.41
N THR A 19 19.70 61.47 6.40
CA THR A 19 18.75 61.58 7.55
C THR A 19 17.29 61.31 7.11
N PRO A 20 16.31 61.15 8.03
CA PRO A 20 14.93 60.74 7.73
C PRO A 20 13.89 61.88 7.75
N GLY A 21 12.65 61.58 7.35
CA GLY A 21 11.44 62.34 7.75
C GLY A 21 10.39 62.47 6.64
N GLY A 22 9.12 62.18 6.96
CA GLY A 22 7.98 62.39 6.06
C GLY A 22 6.71 61.65 6.50
N SER A 23 5.79 62.37 7.13
CA SER A 23 4.44 61.93 7.55
C SER A 23 3.38 62.71 6.75
N MET A 24 2.09 62.35 6.91
CA MET A 24 0.88 63.04 6.42
C MET A 24 0.50 62.75 4.95
N ASP A 25 -0.78 62.69 4.54
CA ASP A 25 -2.07 62.56 5.25
C ASP A 25 -3.17 62.11 4.23
N ASP A 26 -4.29 61.60 4.76
CA ASP A 26 -5.68 61.71 4.28
C ASP A 26 -6.22 61.24 2.88
N ALA A 27 -7.32 60.48 3.01
CA ALA A 27 -8.63 60.63 2.33
C ALA A 27 -8.99 59.84 1.04
N PRO A 28 -10.31 59.53 0.82
CA PRO A 28 -10.77 58.47 -0.09
C PRO A 28 -11.61 58.95 -1.30
N SER A 29 -11.95 58.04 -2.21
CA SER A 29 -12.98 58.21 -3.26
C SER A 29 -13.51 56.82 -3.68
N THR A 30 -14.75 56.43 -3.37
CA THR A 30 -16.05 56.80 -3.98
C THR A 30 -16.26 56.39 -5.44
N SER A 31 -17.16 55.42 -5.62
CA SER A 31 -18.23 55.39 -6.64
C SER A 31 -17.88 55.36 -8.13
N ARG A 32 -18.17 54.22 -8.80
CA ARG A 32 -18.75 54.24 -10.17
C ARG A 32 -19.36 52.90 -10.64
N GLU A 33 -20.68 52.79 -10.47
CA GLU A 33 -21.59 52.28 -11.51
C GLU A 33 -21.65 53.29 -12.70
N PRO A 34 -22.18 52.99 -13.93
CA PRO A 34 -23.40 52.19 -14.14
C PRO A 34 -23.58 51.39 -15.49
N SER A 35 -24.69 50.65 -15.53
CA SER A 35 -25.64 50.52 -16.67
C SER A 35 -25.43 49.59 -17.90
N ARG A 36 -26.40 48.65 -18.02
CA ARG A 36 -27.24 48.34 -19.20
C ARG A 36 -26.69 47.51 -20.38
N ARG A 37 -27.19 46.27 -20.51
CA ARG A 37 -28.17 45.75 -21.53
C ARG A 37 -28.33 44.22 -21.32
N ARG A 38 -29.44 43.48 -21.47
CA ARG A 38 -30.75 43.54 -22.17
C ARG A 38 -30.88 42.37 -23.16
N SER A 39 -31.53 41.28 -22.73
CA SER A 39 -32.26 40.25 -23.49
C SER A 39 -32.79 39.25 -22.45
N ASP A 40 -34.08 39.13 -22.13
CA ASP A 40 -35.24 38.83 -22.99
C ASP A 40 -35.09 37.50 -23.74
N GLU A 41 -35.60 36.39 -23.18
CA GLU A 41 -36.20 35.29 -23.95
C GLU A 41 -37.14 34.43 -23.08
N GLU A 42 -38.23 33.96 -23.69
CA GLU A 42 -39.35 33.25 -23.07
C GLU A 42 -39.10 31.74 -22.96
N LYS A 43 -39.79 31.04 -22.02
CA LYS A 43 -40.43 29.78 -22.39
C LYS A 43 -41.62 29.37 -21.51
N GLY A 44 -42.74 29.15 -22.20
CA GLY A 44 -44.07 28.86 -21.69
C GLY A 44 -44.22 27.75 -20.67
N GLN A 45 -45.05 28.05 -19.68
CA GLN A 45 -45.88 27.06 -18.99
C GLN A 45 -46.95 26.52 -19.96
N GLY A 46 -47.28 25.23 -19.87
CA GLY A 46 -48.41 24.68 -20.60
C GLY A 46 -48.41 23.16 -20.71
N ARG A 47 -49.05 22.48 -19.75
CA ARG A 47 -49.64 21.16 -20.00
C ARG A 47 -50.87 20.96 -19.12
N LEU A 48 -52.03 20.93 -19.76
CA LEU A 48 -53.31 20.58 -19.18
C LEU A 48 -53.68 19.13 -19.57
N ASP A 49 -54.44 18.51 -18.69
CA ASP A 49 -55.52 17.54 -18.89
C ASP A 49 -55.29 16.30 -19.79
N ASN A 50 -55.47 15.13 -19.20
CA ASN A 50 -56.02 13.96 -19.91
C ASN A 50 -56.81 13.07 -18.94
N GLU A 51 -58.10 13.36 -18.78
CA GLU A 51 -59.07 12.51 -18.06
C GLU A 51 -59.41 11.25 -18.85
N SER A 52 -59.51 10.10 -18.19
CA SER A 52 -60.28 8.87 -18.53
C SER A 52 -59.75 7.67 -17.71
N ARG A 53 -60.55 6.76 -17.15
CA ARG A 53 -62.02 6.71 -16.99
C ARG A 53 -62.36 5.56 -16.01
N GLU A 54 -63.43 5.75 -15.23
CA GLU A 54 -64.37 4.76 -14.67
C GLU A 54 -63.97 3.26 -14.64
N ASN A 55 -63.93 2.66 -13.45
CA ASN A 55 -64.51 1.31 -13.26
C ASN A 55 -65.05 1.14 -11.83
N GLU A 56 -66.36 0.99 -11.72
CA GLU A 56 -67.08 0.75 -10.46
C GLU A 56 -67.07 -0.75 -10.12
N SER A 57 -67.04 -1.11 -8.83
CA SER A 57 -67.40 -2.45 -8.36
C SER A 57 -67.75 -2.41 -6.88
N ASP A 58 -69.04 -2.29 -6.60
CA ASP A 58 -69.58 -2.40 -5.24
C ASP A 58 -69.36 -3.81 -4.66
N GLY A 59 -69.24 -3.89 -3.33
CA GLY A 59 -68.97 -5.13 -2.60
C GLY A 59 -68.93 -4.91 -1.09
N GLU A 60 -70.03 -4.40 -0.54
CA GLU A 60 -70.27 -4.38 0.92
C GLU A 60 -70.43 -5.81 1.44
N GLU A 61 -69.75 -6.15 2.55
CA GLU A 61 -70.29 -7.05 3.58
C GLU A 61 -69.55 -6.78 4.89
N ASP A 62 -70.31 -6.56 5.97
CA ASP A 62 -69.82 -6.13 7.28
C ASP A 62 -69.21 -7.29 8.09
N ASP A 63 -68.26 -6.99 8.97
CA ASP A 63 -68.09 -7.74 10.22
C ASP A 63 -67.42 -6.84 11.29
N ASP A 64 -68.18 -6.50 12.33
CA ASP A 64 -67.76 -5.65 13.44
C ASP A 64 -66.74 -6.35 14.35
N VAL A 65 -65.59 -5.73 14.61
CA VAL A 65 -64.77 -6.04 15.78
C VAL A 65 -64.18 -4.78 16.41
N ASP A 66 -64.87 -4.23 17.41
CA ASP A 66 -64.28 -3.32 18.39
C ASP A 66 -63.12 -4.02 19.14
N ALA A 67 -61.97 -3.35 19.29
CA ALA A 67 -61.53 -2.82 20.59
C ALA A 67 -60.02 -2.49 20.64
N ASP A 68 -59.75 -1.36 21.30
CA ASP A 68 -58.52 -0.97 21.98
C ASP A 68 -57.34 -0.46 21.12
N GLU A 69 -57.39 0.85 20.93
CA GLU A 69 -56.31 1.77 20.55
C GLU A 69 -55.11 1.66 21.51
N GLU A 70 -53.93 1.29 20.98
CA GLU A 70 -52.66 1.87 21.45
C GLU A 70 -52.02 2.51 20.21
N ASP A 71 -51.98 3.85 20.19
CA ASP A 71 -51.21 4.65 19.22
C ASP A 71 -49.72 4.39 19.47
N ASP A 72 -49.19 3.32 18.86
CA ASP A 72 -47.78 3.32 18.47
C ASP A 72 -47.67 4.28 17.28
N ASP A 73 -47.42 5.57 17.60
CA ASP A 73 -46.84 6.53 16.66
C ASP A 73 -45.55 5.89 16.14
N ASP A 74 -45.63 5.20 15.00
CA ASP A 74 -44.48 4.80 14.19
C ASP A 74 -43.78 6.11 13.82
N GLU A 75 -42.82 6.52 14.65
CA GLU A 75 -41.99 7.69 14.41
C GLU A 75 -41.37 7.49 13.02
N ASP A 76 -41.81 8.30 12.06
CA ASP A 76 -41.09 8.56 10.83
C ASP A 76 -39.71 9.06 11.28
N GLU A 77 -38.76 8.12 11.45
CA GLU A 77 -37.32 8.37 11.37
C GLU A 77 -37.06 8.83 9.92
N GLU A 78 -37.55 10.04 9.59
CA GLU A 78 -37.16 10.80 8.41
C GLU A 78 -35.64 10.80 8.45
N ASP A 79 -35.03 10.01 7.58
CA ASP A 79 -33.58 9.79 7.52
C ASP A 79 -32.89 11.16 7.67
N GLU A 80 -32.29 11.44 8.84
CA GLU A 80 -31.51 12.67 9.03
C GLU A 80 -30.40 12.59 7.99
N GLU A 81 -30.58 13.28 6.86
CA GLU A 81 -29.69 13.19 5.70
C GLU A 81 -28.27 13.40 6.24
N ASP A 82 -27.43 12.35 6.14
CA ASP A 82 -26.13 12.28 6.81
C ASP A 82 -25.15 13.25 6.14
N ASP A 83 -25.36 14.53 6.44
CA ASP A 83 -24.59 15.73 6.11
C ASP A 83 -23.27 15.78 6.90
N GLY A 84 -22.92 14.67 7.55
CA GLY A 84 -21.66 14.45 8.24
C GLY A 84 -20.50 14.10 7.29
N PRO A 85 -19.25 14.25 7.77
CA PRO A 85 -18.09 13.79 7.03
C PRO A 85 -18.06 12.26 6.94
N VAL A 86 -18.23 11.72 5.74
CA VAL A 86 -18.24 10.27 5.45
C VAL A 86 -16.90 9.62 5.82
N ARG A 87 -16.94 8.45 6.45
CA ARG A 87 -15.74 7.75 6.94
C ARG A 87 -15.45 6.47 6.17
N SER A 88 -14.23 6.33 5.61
CA SER A 88 -13.79 5.08 4.98
C SER A 88 -13.76 3.94 6.01
N PRO A 89 -14.44 2.81 5.76
CA PRO A 89 -14.49 1.68 6.68
C PRO A 89 -13.16 0.88 6.73
N LEU A 90 -12.26 1.09 5.77
CA LEU A 90 -10.98 0.38 5.66
C LEU A 90 -9.83 1.17 6.29
N THR A 91 -9.78 2.49 6.05
CA THR A 91 -8.68 3.34 6.53
C THR A 91 -9.03 4.13 7.78
N GLU A 92 -10.31 4.18 8.15
CA GLU A 92 -10.87 5.05 9.20
C GLU A 92 -10.69 6.56 8.96
N LEU A 93 -10.24 6.99 7.77
CA LEU A 93 -10.16 8.40 7.39
C LEU A 93 -11.56 8.98 7.21
N SER A 94 -11.78 10.21 7.66
CA SER A 94 -13.00 10.97 7.41
C SER A 94 -12.82 11.92 6.23
N TYR A 95 -13.91 12.18 5.51
CA TYR A 95 -13.93 12.94 4.26
C TYR A 95 -15.08 13.95 4.29
N ASN A 96 -14.78 15.21 3.99
CA ASN A 96 -15.81 16.19 3.67
C ASN A 96 -16.12 16.07 2.16
N ILE A 97 -17.40 15.84 1.84
CA ILE A 97 -17.87 15.52 0.49
C ILE A 97 -18.76 16.62 -0.10
N ASP A 98 -19.12 17.64 0.68
CA ASP A 98 -20.05 18.74 0.35
C ASP A 98 -19.58 19.61 -0.83
N SER A 99 -18.31 19.46 -1.21
CA SER A 99 -17.69 20.11 -2.38
C SER A 99 -17.86 19.32 -3.69
N LEU A 100 -18.36 18.09 -3.63
CA LEU A 100 -18.67 17.24 -4.79
C LEU A 100 -20.11 17.49 -5.26
N ASP A 101 -20.37 17.26 -6.55
CA ASP A 101 -21.72 17.12 -7.07
C ASP A 101 -22.43 15.86 -6.53
N ASP A 102 -23.77 15.88 -6.54
CA ASP A 102 -24.63 14.85 -5.94
C ASP A 102 -24.32 13.42 -6.44
N GLU A 103 -23.98 13.25 -7.73
CA GLU A 103 -23.58 11.95 -8.30
C GLU A 103 -22.27 11.45 -7.68
N ASN A 104 -21.26 12.32 -7.59
CA ASN A 104 -20.00 11.98 -6.94
C ASN A 104 -20.12 11.83 -5.42
N GLN A 105 -21.00 12.57 -4.75
CA GLN A 105 -21.31 12.37 -3.33
C GLN A 105 -21.88 10.98 -3.08
N GLU A 106 -22.88 10.56 -3.86
CA GLU A 106 -23.49 9.22 -3.71
C GLU A 106 -22.48 8.10 -4.01
N ILE A 107 -21.59 8.26 -5.00
CA ILE A 107 -20.50 7.30 -5.24
C ILE A 107 -19.58 7.17 -4.02
N VAL A 108 -19.29 8.25 -3.29
CA VAL A 108 -18.47 8.20 -2.07
C VAL A 108 -19.25 7.60 -0.89
N ARG A 109 -20.53 7.97 -0.70
CA ARG A 109 -21.41 7.40 0.33
C ARG A 109 -21.60 5.89 0.13
N GLU A 110 -21.88 5.43 -1.09
CA GLU A 110 -22.01 4.00 -1.42
C GLU A 110 -20.69 3.26 -1.18
N LEU A 111 -19.55 3.81 -1.64
CA LEU A 111 -18.23 3.18 -1.51
C LEU A 111 -17.77 3.03 -0.06
N PHE A 112 -18.11 4.00 0.80
CA PHE A 112 -17.72 4.02 2.21
C PHE A 112 -18.83 3.55 3.17
N ARG A 113 -19.98 3.11 2.64
CA ARG A 113 -20.99 2.37 3.42
C ARG A 113 -20.31 1.20 4.12
N ALA A 114 -20.55 1.05 5.42
CA ALA A 114 -19.95 -0.04 6.20
C ALA A 114 -20.41 -1.39 5.62
N PRO A 115 -19.50 -2.24 5.11
CA PRO A 115 -19.88 -3.55 4.57
C PRO A 115 -20.36 -4.44 5.71
N ALA A 116 -21.24 -5.39 5.40
CA ALA A 116 -21.68 -6.37 6.38
C ALA A 116 -20.45 -7.16 6.89
N PRO A 117 -20.44 -7.60 8.17
CA PRO A 117 -19.27 -8.29 8.75
C PRO A 117 -18.89 -9.59 8.03
N GLU A 118 -19.83 -10.18 7.27
CA GLU A 118 -19.65 -11.40 6.48
C GLU A 118 -19.18 -11.15 5.04
N GLU A 119 -19.20 -9.90 4.55
CA GLU A 119 -18.83 -9.57 3.16
C GLU A 119 -17.31 -9.55 2.96
N THR A 120 -16.85 -10.16 1.86
CA THR A 120 -15.45 -10.02 1.42
C THR A 120 -15.18 -8.57 0.97
N PRO A 121 -13.93 -8.07 1.05
CA PRO A 121 -13.63 -6.72 0.58
C PRO A 121 -14.01 -6.58 -0.91
N PRO A 122 -14.78 -5.54 -1.32
CA PRO A 122 -15.28 -5.44 -2.69
C PRO A 122 -14.15 -5.19 -3.72
N MET A 123 -13.01 -4.70 -3.26
CA MET A 123 -11.81 -4.44 -4.04
C MET A 123 -10.57 -4.81 -3.23
N VAL A 124 -9.59 -5.42 -3.91
CA VAL A 124 -8.28 -5.77 -3.35
C VAL A 124 -7.21 -5.39 -4.37
N ILE A 125 -6.01 -4.96 -3.95
CA ILE A 125 -4.89 -4.71 -4.88
C ILE A 125 -4.11 -6.01 -5.02
N GLU A 126 -4.09 -6.57 -6.23
CA GLU A 126 -3.31 -7.77 -6.57
C GLU A 126 -1.82 -7.39 -6.77
N TRP A 127 -1.59 -6.28 -7.48
CA TRP A 127 -0.26 -5.88 -7.89
C TRP A 127 -0.13 -4.35 -8.00
N CYS A 128 1.06 -3.84 -7.69
CA CYS A 128 1.47 -2.49 -8.06
C CYS A 128 2.94 -2.43 -8.50
N GLY A 129 3.28 -1.44 -9.30
CA GLY A 129 4.65 -1.25 -9.76
C GLY A 129 4.80 -0.12 -10.76
N ILE A 130 5.97 -0.06 -11.39
CA ILE A 130 6.26 0.89 -12.46
C ILE A 130 5.76 0.31 -13.78
N SER A 131 5.06 1.12 -14.57
CA SER A 131 4.63 0.82 -15.92
C SER A 131 5.83 0.67 -16.88
N ASN A 132 5.55 0.39 -18.15
CA ASN A 132 6.57 0.48 -19.21
C ASN A 132 7.01 1.94 -19.47
N ASP A 133 6.18 2.92 -19.10
CA ASP A 133 6.58 4.33 -19.00
C ASP A 133 7.18 4.57 -17.59
N PRO A 134 8.43 5.03 -17.46
CA PRO A 134 9.15 5.05 -16.17
C PRO A 134 8.59 6.06 -15.16
N ASP A 135 7.86 7.07 -15.63
CA ASP A 135 7.21 8.11 -14.83
C ASP A 135 5.73 7.80 -14.58
N VAL A 136 5.33 6.53 -14.61
CA VAL A 136 3.94 6.08 -14.42
C VAL A 136 3.91 4.85 -13.52
N TYR A 137 3.29 4.98 -12.34
CA TYR A 137 2.90 3.85 -11.52
C TYR A 137 1.62 3.22 -12.07
N ALA A 138 1.52 1.89 -11.97
CA ALA A 138 0.34 1.13 -12.33
C ALA A 138 -0.07 0.21 -11.17
N PHE A 139 -1.37 0.05 -11.00
CA PHE A 139 -2.01 -0.76 -9.97
C PHE A 139 -3.04 -1.66 -10.65
N GLN A 140 -3.09 -2.93 -10.25
CA GLN A 140 -4.09 -3.89 -10.68
C GLN A 140 -4.99 -4.22 -9.47
N LEU A 141 -6.27 -3.90 -9.61
CA LEU A 141 -7.28 -4.17 -8.61
C LEU A 141 -8.06 -5.42 -9.02
N GLN A 142 -8.15 -6.36 -8.10
CA GLN A 142 -9.01 -7.54 -8.20
C GLN A 142 -10.42 -7.18 -7.73
N GLU A 143 -11.38 -7.49 -8.60
CA GLU A 143 -12.84 -7.36 -8.47
C GLU A 143 -13.42 -8.48 -9.35
N ILE A 144 -14.75 -8.58 -9.50
CA ILE A 144 -15.40 -9.44 -10.51
C ILE A 144 -14.77 -9.26 -11.92
N VAL A 145 -14.34 -8.04 -12.24
CA VAL A 145 -13.59 -7.72 -13.46
C VAL A 145 -12.31 -6.97 -13.08
N PRO A 146 -11.10 -7.53 -13.30
CA PRO A 146 -9.85 -6.88 -12.94
C PRO A 146 -9.71 -5.48 -13.56
N ARG A 147 -9.40 -4.49 -12.71
CA ARG A 147 -9.26 -3.09 -13.10
C ARG A 147 -7.81 -2.66 -13.04
N THR A 148 -7.43 -1.73 -13.92
CA THR A 148 -6.08 -1.17 -13.94
C THR A 148 -6.15 0.34 -13.76
N ILE A 149 -5.40 0.84 -12.77
CA ILE A 149 -5.24 2.26 -12.50
C ILE A 149 -3.81 2.67 -12.84
N ARG A 150 -3.65 3.87 -13.39
CA ARG A 150 -2.35 4.46 -13.72
C ARG A 150 -2.24 5.85 -13.11
N ILE A 151 -1.15 6.10 -12.40
CA ILE A 151 -0.83 7.38 -11.75
C ILE A 151 0.53 7.81 -12.29
N GLY A 152 0.57 8.80 -13.17
CA GLY A 152 1.79 9.32 -13.76
C GLY A 152 2.20 10.68 -13.24
N SER A 153 3.48 11.01 -13.43
CA SER A 153 4.01 12.33 -13.09
C SER A 153 3.38 13.42 -13.99
N PRO A 154 3.41 14.70 -13.57
CA PRO A 154 2.92 15.81 -14.40
C PRO A 154 3.57 15.94 -15.78
N THR A 155 4.76 15.35 -15.98
CA THR A 155 5.49 15.33 -17.28
C THR A 155 5.31 14.02 -18.05
N SER A 156 4.61 13.04 -17.48
CA SER A 156 4.35 11.75 -18.12
C SER A 156 3.25 11.82 -19.19
N ARG A 157 3.03 10.72 -19.91
CA ARG A 157 1.90 10.56 -20.84
C ARG A 157 0.53 10.50 -20.14
N ILE A 158 0.51 10.27 -18.83
CA ILE A 158 -0.68 10.08 -18.01
C ILE A 158 -0.56 11.01 -16.79
N PRO A 159 -0.64 12.34 -16.98
CA PRO A 159 -0.32 13.34 -15.95
C PRO A 159 -1.41 13.50 -14.87
N ARG A 160 -2.43 12.65 -14.90
CA ARG A 160 -3.50 12.55 -13.90
C ARG A 160 -3.81 11.08 -13.63
N PRO A 161 -4.24 10.71 -12.42
CA PRO A 161 -4.78 9.37 -12.14
C PRO A 161 -5.86 8.99 -13.15
N SER A 162 -5.82 7.75 -13.65
CA SER A 162 -6.77 7.25 -14.65
C SER A 162 -7.06 5.77 -14.42
N CYS A 163 -8.30 5.33 -14.67
CA CYS A 163 -8.72 3.93 -14.58
C CYS A 163 -9.19 3.41 -15.94
N ASN A 164 -9.10 2.10 -16.18
CA ASN A 164 -9.70 1.48 -17.36
C ASN A 164 -11.25 1.45 -17.35
N CYS A 165 -11.89 1.83 -16.24
CA CYS A 165 -13.34 2.08 -16.17
C CYS A 165 -13.72 3.43 -16.82
N THR A 166 -12.94 4.47 -16.55
CA THR A 166 -13.16 5.84 -17.05
C THR A 166 -12.67 5.93 -18.49
N GLY A 167 -13.56 5.72 -19.47
CA GLY A 167 -13.18 5.67 -20.89
C GLY A 167 -12.47 6.94 -21.38
N THR A 168 -13.11 8.11 -21.18
CA THR A 168 -12.56 9.43 -21.54
C THR A 168 -13.05 10.59 -20.65
N ALA A 169 -13.94 10.32 -19.68
CA ALA A 169 -14.58 11.35 -18.86
C ALA A 169 -13.70 11.78 -17.67
N SER A 170 -13.90 13.02 -17.23
CA SER A 170 -13.25 13.60 -16.04
C SER A 170 -13.84 13.13 -14.72
N THR A 171 -14.94 12.36 -14.74
CA THR A 171 -15.59 11.85 -13.53
C THR A 171 -14.74 10.76 -12.86
N PRO A 172 -14.53 10.83 -11.54
CA PRO A 172 -13.86 9.77 -10.80
C PRO A 172 -14.73 8.51 -10.75
N CYS A 173 -14.13 7.33 -10.94
CA CYS A 173 -14.82 6.07 -10.64
C CYS A 173 -14.48 5.60 -9.24
N ARG A 174 -15.35 4.75 -8.66
CA ARG A 174 -15.15 4.16 -7.32
C ARG A 174 -13.76 3.57 -7.10
N HIS A 175 -13.18 2.94 -8.13
CA HIS A 175 -11.83 2.35 -8.08
C HIS A 175 -10.73 3.39 -7.84
N LEU A 176 -10.87 4.60 -8.40
CA LEU A 176 -9.91 5.70 -8.19
C LEU A 176 -10.05 6.28 -6.78
N VAL A 177 -11.28 6.57 -6.35
CA VAL A 177 -11.55 7.08 -5.00
C VAL A 177 -11.01 6.10 -3.94
N TRP A 178 -11.35 4.81 -4.09
CA TRP A 178 -10.88 3.75 -3.21
C TRP A 178 -9.36 3.65 -3.16
N LEU A 179 -8.68 3.62 -4.32
CA LEU A 179 -7.21 3.56 -4.32
C LEU A 179 -6.59 4.82 -3.69
N MET A 180 -7.18 5.99 -3.90
CA MET A 180 -6.68 7.24 -3.30
C MET A 180 -6.86 7.27 -1.78
N ASP A 181 -7.95 6.71 -1.24
CA ASP A 181 -8.13 6.47 0.20
C ASP A 181 -7.00 5.58 0.75
N GLN A 182 -6.75 4.42 0.12
CA GLN A 182 -5.67 3.51 0.54
C GLN A 182 -4.28 4.17 0.48
N ILE A 183 -3.97 4.94 -0.57
CA ILE A 183 -2.67 5.64 -0.70
C ILE A 183 -2.57 6.83 0.26
N ALA A 184 -3.65 7.58 0.47
CA ALA A 184 -3.70 8.68 1.43
C ALA A 184 -3.41 8.19 2.85
N LYS A 185 -4.00 7.06 3.26
CA LYS A 185 -3.75 6.44 4.56
C LYS A 185 -2.28 6.12 4.82
N GLN A 186 -1.54 5.73 3.78
CA GLN A 186 -0.12 5.42 3.91
C GLN A 186 0.76 6.68 3.85
N THR A 187 0.42 7.66 3.01
CA THR A 187 1.31 8.78 2.64
C THR A 187 1.04 10.10 3.38
N LEU A 188 -0.16 10.31 3.94
CA LEU A 188 -0.52 11.52 4.69
C LEU A 188 -0.19 11.36 6.19
N HIS A 189 1.09 11.37 6.51
CA HIS A 189 1.58 11.10 7.88
C HIS A 189 1.26 12.17 8.92
N ASP A 190 1.18 13.44 8.48
CA ASP A 190 1.02 14.61 9.34
C ASP A 190 -0.46 14.96 9.60
N HIS A 191 -1.38 14.25 8.96
CA HIS A 191 -2.81 14.53 9.04
C HIS A 191 -3.45 13.88 10.27
N HIS A 192 -4.23 14.65 11.02
CA HIS A 192 -4.87 14.17 12.23
C HIS A 192 -6.06 13.25 11.86
N PRO A 193 -6.17 12.03 12.45
CA PRO A 193 -7.17 11.04 12.02
C PRO A 193 -8.63 11.43 12.26
N ASP A 194 -8.87 12.47 13.07
CA ASP A 194 -10.20 13.00 13.38
C ASP A 194 -10.49 14.33 12.65
N GLU A 195 -9.56 14.83 11.83
CA GLU A 195 -9.77 15.96 10.91
C GLU A 195 -10.28 15.42 9.56
N PRO A 196 -11.39 15.93 8.98
CA PRO A 196 -11.87 15.43 7.70
C PRO A 196 -11.05 15.94 6.51
N LEU A 197 -10.68 15.03 5.60
CA LEU A 197 -10.05 15.36 4.33
C LEU A 197 -11.06 15.97 3.36
N VAL A 198 -10.82 17.20 2.92
CA VAL A 198 -11.64 17.85 1.89
C VAL A 198 -11.33 17.23 0.51
N LEU A 199 -12.35 16.67 -0.14
CA LEU A 199 -12.21 16.14 -1.50
C LEU A 199 -12.24 17.27 -2.56
N ASP A 200 -11.61 17.03 -3.70
CA ASP A 200 -11.56 17.94 -4.85
C ASP A 200 -12.84 17.77 -5.71
N GLY A 201 -13.64 18.83 -5.84
CA GLY A 201 -14.94 18.80 -6.53
C GLY A 201 -14.94 18.30 -7.97
N ALA A 202 -13.78 18.27 -8.66
CA ALA A 202 -13.67 17.77 -10.03
C ALA A 202 -13.15 16.33 -10.13
N THR A 203 -12.59 15.77 -9.05
CA THR A 203 -11.90 14.48 -9.08
C THR A 203 -12.18 13.56 -7.89
N ALA A 204 -12.92 14.01 -6.88
CA ALA A 204 -13.14 13.31 -5.60
C ALA A 204 -11.84 12.80 -4.94
N PHE A 205 -10.70 13.47 -5.18
CA PHE A 205 -9.42 13.13 -4.58
C PHE A 205 -9.12 14.04 -3.38
N PRO A 206 -8.44 13.56 -2.33
CA PRO A 206 -8.12 14.41 -1.17
C PRO A 206 -7.21 15.57 -1.57
N HIS A 207 -7.56 16.81 -1.21
CA HIS A 207 -6.73 17.99 -1.51
C HIS A 207 -5.29 17.89 -0.99
N ALA A 208 -5.07 17.14 0.10
CA ALA A 208 -3.74 16.85 0.66
C ALA A 208 -2.84 16.02 -0.28
N MET A 209 -3.42 15.37 -1.31
CA MET A 209 -2.75 14.68 -2.42
C MET A 209 -2.55 15.61 -3.65
N GLY A 210 -2.74 16.92 -3.47
CA GLY A 210 -2.69 17.95 -4.51
C GLY A 210 -4.01 18.04 -5.30
N ALA A 211 -4.35 19.26 -5.75
CA ALA A 211 -5.54 19.50 -6.57
C ALA A 211 -5.56 18.60 -7.81
N GLY A 212 -6.69 17.93 -8.07
CA GLY A 212 -6.81 16.91 -9.11
C GLY A 212 -5.84 15.71 -9.00
N GLY A 213 -5.30 15.43 -7.80
CA GLY A 213 -4.37 14.32 -7.55
C GLY A 213 -2.97 14.52 -8.13
N GLN A 214 -2.58 15.75 -8.48
CA GLN A 214 -1.29 16.03 -9.14
C GLN A 214 -0.06 15.68 -8.29
N ASP A 215 -0.16 15.73 -6.96
CA ASP A 215 0.93 15.36 -6.06
C ASP A 215 0.96 13.85 -5.77
N ALA A 216 -0.09 13.09 -6.12
CA ALA A 216 -0.18 11.65 -5.82
C ALA A 216 1.02 10.86 -6.36
N TYR A 217 1.51 11.18 -7.57
CA TYR A 217 2.75 10.58 -8.08
C TYR A 217 3.96 10.89 -7.18
N ALA A 218 4.13 12.14 -6.74
CA ALA A 218 5.24 12.56 -5.90
C ALA A 218 5.14 11.98 -4.47
N LYS A 219 3.93 11.84 -3.92
CA LYS A 219 3.66 11.13 -2.66
C LYS A 219 4.08 9.66 -2.77
N ILE A 220 3.67 8.94 -3.83
CA ILE A 220 4.07 7.54 -4.07
C ILE A 220 5.59 7.42 -4.28
N ALA A 221 6.19 8.31 -5.08
CA ALA A 221 7.63 8.31 -5.34
C ALA A 221 8.46 8.61 -4.08
N GLY A 222 7.98 9.51 -3.21
CA GLY A 222 8.57 9.78 -1.90
C GLY A 222 8.36 8.64 -0.90
N PHE A 223 7.26 7.90 -1.00
CA PHE A 223 7.00 6.72 -0.17
C PHE A 223 7.81 5.49 -0.60
N HIS A 224 8.19 5.44 -1.88
CA HIS A 224 8.77 4.29 -2.59
C HIS A 224 7.76 3.15 -2.84
N ILE A 225 7.61 2.75 -4.11
CA ILE A 225 6.55 1.84 -4.56
C ILE A 225 6.61 0.46 -3.87
N ASP A 226 7.80 -0.09 -3.63
CA ASP A 226 7.94 -1.40 -2.99
C ASP A 226 7.52 -1.39 -1.51
N ILE A 227 7.65 -0.24 -0.84
CA ILE A 227 7.21 -0.05 0.55
C ILE A 227 5.71 0.20 0.58
N LEU A 228 5.19 0.97 -0.38
CA LEU A 228 3.75 1.13 -0.58
C LEU A 228 3.09 -0.23 -0.80
N ALA A 229 3.63 -1.06 -1.68
CA ALA A 229 3.15 -2.42 -1.97
C ALA A 229 3.04 -3.28 -0.69
N ASN A 230 4.09 -3.30 0.14
CA ASN A 230 4.08 -4.01 1.41
C ASN A 230 3.01 -3.47 2.37
N THR A 231 2.80 -2.14 2.44
CA THR A 231 1.73 -1.55 3.27
C THR A 231 0.31 -1.68 2.71
N LEU A 232 0.19 -1.97 1.41
CA LEU A 232 -1.07 -2.29 0.73
C LEU A 232 -1.29 -3.81 0.60
N HIS A 233 -0.40 -4.61 1.20
CA HIS A 233 -0.38 -6.08 1.15
C HIS A 233 -0.43 -6.68 -0.26
N CYS A 234 0.15 -6.03 -1.27
CA CYS A 234 0.10 -6.47 -2.67
C CYS A 234 1.48 -6.78 -3.26
N GLY A 235 1.50 -7.42 -4.44
CA GLY A 235 2.75 -7.73 -5.14
C GLY A 235 3.43 -6.49 -5.71
N ALA A 236 4.69 -6.25 -5.36
CA ALA A 236 5.54 -5.24 -6.00
C ALA A 236 6.22 -5.78 -7.28
N GLY A 237 6.42 -4.93 -8.30
CA GLY A 237 7.39 -5.18 -9.37
C GLY A 237 6.83 -5.03 -10.78
N ARG A 238 6.76 -6.13 -11.54
CA ARG A 238 6.00 -6.23 -12.80
C ARG A 238 4.85 -7.22 -12.61
N PRO A 239 3.75 -7.13 -13.37
CA PRO A 239 2.68 -8.12 -13.29
C PRO A 239 3.27 -9.50 -13.56
N PRO A 240 2.90 -10.55 -12.81
CA PRO A 240 3.43 -11.89 -13.01
C PRO A 240 3.14 -12.32 -14.45
N VAL A 241 4.21 -12.50 -15.24
CA VAL A 241 4.08 -13.06 -16.59
C VAL A 241 3.62 -14.50 -16.40
N THR A 242 2.42 -14.81 -16.90
CA THR A 242 1.69 -16.07 -16.71
C THR A 242 2.62 -17.29 -16.58
N GLY A 243 2.63 -17.90 -15.38
CA GLY A 243 3.46 -19.06 -15.03
C GLY A 243 4.68 -18.73 -14.15
N SER A 244 5.13 -17.47 -14.07
CA SER A 244 6.15 -17.06 -13.10
C SER A 244 5.48 -16.57 -11.82
N MET A 245 5.36 -17.45 -10.82
CA MET A 245 5.18 -17.01 -9.43
C MET A 245 6.29 -15.99 -9.10
N GLY A 246 5.92 -14.85 -8.54
CA GLY A 246 6.86 -13.80 -8.20
C GLY A 246 7.84 -14.25 -7.12
N ARG A 247 8.97 -13.53 -6.97
CA ARG A 247 9.89 -13.75 -5.85
C ARG A 247 9.10 -13.64 -4.54
N LEU A 248 9.20 -14.65 -3.69
CA LEU A 248 8.36 -14.76 -2.49
C LEU A 248 8.45 -13.51 -1.61
N ASN A 249 7.32 -12.83 -1.38
CA ASN A 249 7.28 -11.65 -0.52
C ASN A 249 7.46 -12.08 0.95
N ARG A 250 8.65 -11.82 1.50
CA ARG A 250 9.02 -12.14 2.89
C ARG A 250 8.13 -11.44 3.92
N TYR A 251 7.64 -10.24 3.60
CA TYR A 251 6.70 -9.52 4.46
C TYR A 251 5.38 -10.28 4.52
N ARG A 252 4.81 -10.66 3.38
CA ARG A 252 3.57 -11.44 3.31
C ARG A 252 3.66 -12.80 4.02
N VAL A 253 4.79 -13.50 3.90
CA VAL A 253 5.06 -14.74 4.67
C VAL A 253 5.05 -14.47 6.18
N ARG A 254 5.72 -13.41 6.63
CA ARG A 254 5.76 -13.01 8.04
C ARG A 254 4.36 -12.65 8.55
N GLU A 255 3.57 -11.94 7.75
CA GLU A 255 2.19 -11.62 8.11
C GLU A 255 1.31 -12.87 8.16
N ALA A 256 1.51 -13.84 7.26
CA ALA A 256 0.84 -15.14 7.34
C ALA A 256 1.22 -15.92 8.62
N ARG A 257 2.49 -15.84 9.08
CA ARG A 257 2.91 -16.35 10.41
C ARG A 257 2.15 -15.65 11.53
N GLU A 258 2.08 -14.31 11.50
CA GLU A 258 1.37 -13.49 12.47
C GLU A 258 -0.15 -13.77 12.50
N ILE A 259 -0.76 -14.07 11.35
CA ILE A 259 -2.18 -14.47 11.24
C ILE A 259 -2.41 -15.85 11.85
N LEU A 260 -1.62 -16.86 11.45
CA LEU A 260 -1.78 -18.23 11.94
C LEU A 260 -1.51 -18.32 13.46
N ALA A 261 -0.51 -17.60 13.96
CA ALA A 261 -0.24 -17.49 15.39
C ALA A 261 -1.41 -16.82 16.14
N GLY A 262 -1.97 -15.73 15.60
CA GLY A 262 -3.14 -15.06 16.19
C GLY A 262 -4.38 -15.95 16.26
N LEU A 263 -4.64 -16.75 15.21
CA LEU A 263 -5.74 -17.73 15.19
C LEU A 263 -5.55 -18.88 16.20
N ASP A 264 -4.31 -19.25 16.51
CA ASP A 264 -3.96 -20.22 17.56
C ASP A 264 -3.93 -19.57 18.97
N GLY A 265 -4.30 -18.29 19.09
CA GLY A 265 -4.34 -17.53 20.34
C GLY A 265 -2.97 -17.07 20.86
N VAL A 266 -1.92 -17.15 20.05
CA VAL A 266 -0.55 -16.75 20.40
C VAL A 266 -0.41 -15.23 20.26
N GLN A 267 -0.29 -14.53 21.40
CA GLN A 267 -0.26 -13.06 21.44
C GLN A 267 1.09 -12.46 21.82
N ASP A 268 2.00 -13.23 22.42
CA ASP A 268 3.31 -12.71 22.80
C ASP A 268 4.28 -12.72 21.61
N ASP A 269 5.02 -11.61 21.45
CA ASP A 269 5.86 -11.38 20.27
C ASP A 269 6.93 -12.47 20.06
N GLU A 270 7.46 -13.08 21.14
CA GLU A 270 8.52 -14.09 21.04
C GLU A 270 7.97 -15.42 20.51
N SER A 271 6.80 -15.86 21.00
CA SER A 271 6.12 -17.05 20.47
C SER A 271 5.55 -16.82 19.08
N VAL A 272 5.11 -15.61 18.71
CA VAL A 272 4.70 -15.28 17.33
C VAL A 272 5.91 -15.31 16.39
N ASP A 273 7.02 -14.67 16.76
CA ASP A 273 8.26 -14.65 15.96
C ASP A 273 8.93 -16.05 15.88
N THR A 274 8.55 -17.00 16.74
CA THR A 274 8.99 -18.41 16.71
C THR A 274 7.89 -19.42 16.34
N TYR A 275 6.70 -18.97 15.93
CA TYR A 275 5.56 -19.86 15.64
C TYR A 275 5.84 -20.76 14.43
N ALA A 276 5.55 -22.07 14.52
CA ALA A 276 5.74 -23.06 13.45
C ALA A 276 7.11 -22.95 12.71
N PRO A 277 8.24 -23.05 13.43
CA PRO A 277 9.58 -22.82 12.87
C PRO A 277 9.93 -23.82 11.77
N GLU A 278 9.37 -25.04 11.82
CA GLU A 278 9.49 -26.06 10.77
C GLU A 278 8.87 -25.67 9.42
N ILE A 279 8.10 -24.59 9.37
CA ILE A 279 7.56 -23.98 8.14
C ILE A 279 8.27 -22.66 7.85
N PHE A 280 8.34 -21.74 8.82
CA PHE A 280 8.74 -20.36 8.58
C PHE A 280 10.24 -20.08 8.65
N ASP A 281 11.02 -20.92 9.34
CA ASP A 281 12.46 -20.70 9.53
C ASP A 281 13.31 -21.50 8.49
N GLN A 282 12.65 -22.03 7.45
CA GLN A 282 13.30 -22.63 6.29
C GLN A 282 14.05 -21.59 5.45
N SER A 283 15.02 -22.03 4.64
CA SER A 283 15.66 -21.12 3.69
C SER A 283 14.69 -20.71 2.58
N GLN A 284 14.90 -19.55 1.97
CA GLN A 284 14.03 -19.05 0.89
C GLN A 284 13.73 -20.08 -0.23
N PRO A 285 14.71 -20.84 -0.79
CA PRO A 285 14.40 -21.85 -1.81
C PRO A 285 13.63 -23.07 -1.25
N GLU A 286 13.84 -23.45 0.01
CA GLU A 286 13.05 -24.52 0.65
C GLU A 286 11.60 -24.06 0.87
N LEU A 287 11.40 -22.82 1.32
CA LEU A 287 10.07 -22.24 1.50
C LEU A 287 9.35 -22.00 0.16
N GLU A 288 10.06 -21.54 -0.87
CA GLU A 288 9.53 -21.47 -2.24
C GLU A 288 9.15 -22.87 -2.77
N SER A 289 9.96 -23.90 -2.47
CA SER A 289 9.60 -25.30 -2.76
C SER A 289 8.44 -25.83 -1.91
N LEU A 290 8.24 -25.35 -0.68
CA LEU A 290 7.11 -25.75 0.16
C LEU A 290 5.80 -25.10 -0.29
N LEU A 291 5.86 -23.87 -0.80
CA LEU A 291 4.68 -23.11 -1.23
C LEU A 291 4.25 -23.43 -2.67
N TRP A 292 5.23 -23.64 -3.56
CA TRP A 292 5.02 -23.76 -5.01
C TRP A 292 5.55 -25.05 -5.60
N GLY A 293 6.45 -25.73 -4.88
CA GLY A 293 6.98 -27.02 -5.26
C GLY A 293 5.99 -28.13 -4.89
N THR A 294 4.88 -28.19 -5.63
CA THR A 294 4.55 -29.52 -6.14
C THR A 294 5.81 -29.98 -6.87
N GLU A 295 6.45 -31.04 -6.36
CA GLU A 295 7.31 -31.84 -7.22
C GLU A 295 6.51 -32.01 -8.51
N ARG A 296 7.13 -31.73 -9.67
CA ARG A 296 6.61 -32.32 -10.89
C ARG A 296 6.55 -33.80 -10.56
N ARG A 297 5.34 -34.30 -10.33
CA ARG A 297 4.95 -35.55 -10.93
C ARG A 297 5.24 -35.32 -12.40
N GLU A 298 6.46 -35.70 -12.77
CA GLU A 298 6.68 -36.52 -13.94
C GLU A 298 5.68 -37.67 -13.76
N ASP A 299 4.41 -37.37 -14.07
CA ASP A 299 3.42 -38.38 -14.33
C ASP A 299 4.09 -39.19 -15.42
N ASP A 300 4.34 -40.47 -15.11
CA ASP A 300 4.84 -41.48 -16.03
C ASP A 300 3.75 -41.75 -17.09
N ASP A 301 3.30 -40.69 -17.76
CA ASP A 301 2.94 -40.61 -19.17
C ASP A 301 4.20 -40.92 -20.03
N GLN A 302 4.93 -41.97 -19.65
CA GLN A 302 5.08 -43.11 -20.55
C GLN A 302 3.68 -43.54 -21.00
N GLU A 303 3.08 -42.70 -21.85
CA GLU A 303 2.21 -43.16 -22.91
C GLU A 303 2.95 -44.35 -23.50
N GLN A 304 2.36 -45.52 -23.28
CA GLN A 304 2.82 -46.73 -23.91
C GLN A 304 2.55 -46.49 -25.38
N ASP A 305 3.59 -46.04 -26.08
CA ASP A 305 3.75 -46.02 -27.53
C ASP A 305 3.86 -47.49 -28.00
N GLY A 306 2.85 -48.27 -27.60
CA GLY A 306 2.59 -49.65 -27.94
C GLY A 306 1.99 -49.62 -29.33
N GLY A 307 2.89 -49.76 -30.30
CA GLY A 307 2.64 -49.33 -31.66
C GLY A 307 1.44 -49.97 -32.36
N SER A 308 0.92 -49.15 -33.27
CA SER A 308 0.20 -49.46 -34.50
C SER A 308 0.54 -48.24 -35.36
N SER A 309 1.49 -48.24 -36.31
CA SER A 309 1.72 -49.19 -37.42
C SER A 309 0.44 -49.66 -38.08
N ASP A 310 0.52 -49.84 -39.40
CA ASP A 310 -0.59 -50.17 -40.30
C ASP A 310 -1.31 -48.85 -40.67
N ASP A 311 -0.87 -48.13 -41.70
CA ASP A 311 -1.06 -48.37 -43.15
C ASP A 311 -2.35 -47.67 -43.65
N ASP A 312 -2.48 -47.44 -44.97
CA ASP A 312 -3.38 -46.49 -45.69
C ASP A 312 -2.67 -45.13 -45.91
N GLU A 313 -1.70 -44.99 -46.83
CA GLU A 313 -1.79 -45.19 -48.29
C GLU A 313 -2.98 -44.49 -48.97
N ASP A 314 -2.62 -43.54 -49.83
CA ASP A 314 -3.26 -43.10 -51.09
C ASP A 314 -4.79 -43.01 -51.20
N ASP A 315 -5.29 -41.80 -51.48
CA ASP A 315 -6.28 -41.58 -52.55
C ASP A 315 -6.22 -40.12 -53.03
N ASP A 316 -5.54 -39.90 -54.16
CA ASP A 316 -5.89 -38.83 -55.10
C ASP A 316 -7.27 -39.18 -55.67
N ASP A 317 -8.26 -38.26 -55.67
CA ASP A 317 -9.25 -38.31 -56.76
C ASP A 317 -10.03 -37.01 -57.03
N ASP A 318 -10.21 -36.80 -58.32
CA ASP A 318 -10.89 -35.68 -58.99
C ASP A 318 -12.36 -35.44 -58.55
N ARG A 319 -12.75 -34.15 -58.53
CA ARG A 319 -14.11 -33.69 -58.87
C ARG A 319 -14.12 -32.17 -59.14
N MET A 320 -13.98 -31.77 -60.41
CA MET A 320 -15.06 -31.58 -61.40
C MET A 320 -15.88 -30.31 -61.14
N ASP A 321 -15.70 -29.33 -62.03
CA ASP A 321 -16.70 -28.33 -62.36
C ASP A 321 -17.98 -29.01 -62.88
N ASP A 322 -19.16 -28.39 -62.69
CA ASP A 322 -20.16 -28.18 -63.75
C ASP A 322 -21.41 -27.43 -63.23
N ASP A 323 -22.14 -26.81 -64.16
CA ASP A 323 -23.35 -26.00 -63.97
C ASP A 323 -24.61 -26.81 -63.57
N GLU A 324 -25.65 -26.16 -63.01
CA GLU A 324 -27.00 -26.10 -63.65
C GLU A 324 -28.10 -25.36 -62.85
N GLU A 325 -29.18 -25.08 -63.58
CA GLU A 325 -30.28 -24.12 -63.39
C GLU A 325 -31.37 -24.42 -62.32
N GLY A 326 -31.77 -23.37 -61.57
CA GLY A 326 -33.18 -22.99 -61.25
C GLY A 326 -34.16 -23.98 -60.56
N PRO A 327 -35.50 -23.72 -60.56
CA PRO A 327 -36.21 -22.48 -60.91
C PRO A 327 -37.24 -22.06 -59.78
N PRO A 328 -38.51 -21.56 -59.97
CA PRO A 328 -38.93 -20.33 -59.29
C PRO A 328 -40.18 -20.40 -58.37
N GLY A 329 -40.21 -19.58 -57.31
CA GLY A 329 -41.38 -19.38 -56.41
C GLY A 329 -42.07 -18.02 -56.57
N LYS A 330 -43.40 -18.01 -56.77
CA LYS A 330 -44.24 -16.80 -56.87
C LYS A 330 -45.23 -16.73 -55.70
N ASP A 331 -45.38 -15.56 -55.07
CA ASP A 331 -46.65 -14.98 -54.58
C ASP A 331 -46.40 -13.51 -54.23
N LYS A 332 -47.18 -12.46 -54.55
CA LYS A 332 -48.65 -12.20 -54.72
C LYS A 332 -49.42 -11.77 -53.45
N GLY A 333 -49.31 -10.48 -53.13
CA GLY A 333 -50.34 -9.64 -52.48
C GLY A 333 -49.91 -8.16 -52.59
N LYS A 334 -50.59 -7.24 -53.30
CA LYS A 334 -51.84 -6.50 -52.93
C LYS A 334 -51.83 -6.08 -51.44
N GLY A 335 -51.88 -4.81 -51.00
CA GLY A 335 -51.97 -3.46 -51.62
C GLY A 335 -52.36 -2.42 -50.52
N VAL A 336 -52.75 -1.14 -50.72
CA VAL A 336 -52.97 -0.24 -51.89
C VAL A 336 -52.92 1.25 -51.42
N ALA A 337 -52.21 2.15 -52.14
CA ALA A 337 -52.25 3.64 -52.01
C ALA A 337 -51.67 4.27 -50.70
N LYS A 338 -51.32 5.57 -50.59
CA LYS A 338 -51.67 6.77 -51.42
C LYS A 338 -50.67 7.95 -51.28
N ALA A 339 -50.27 8.52 -52.44
CA ALA A 339 -49.88 9.91 -52.79
C ALA A 339 -49.09 10.87 -51.84
N GLY A 340 -48.09 11.58 -52.42
CA GLY A 340 -47.45 12.80 -51.89
C GLY A 340 -45.98 12.98 -52.34
N SER A 341 -45.67 13.25 -53.62
CA SER A 341 -45.50 14.57 -54.27
C SER A 341 -44.30 15.45 -53.83
N ILE A 342 -43.37 15.68 -54.80
CA ILE A 342 -42.55 16.92 -55.01
C ILE A 342 -41.38 17.05 -53.97
N GLU A 343 -40.09 17.30 -54.28
CA GLU A 343 -39.38 18.15 -55.27
C GLU A 343 -38.14 17.51 -55.94
N ASN A 344 -37.53 18.23 -56.91
CA ASN A 344 -36.36 17.81 -57.71
C ASN A 344 -35.07 18.62 -57.41
N GLY A 345 -33.94 17.90 -57.29
CA GLY A 345 -32.60 18.33 -57.72
C GLY A 345 -31.70 19.04 -56.70
N PRO A 346 -30.43 19.34 -57.06
CA PRO A 346 -29.64 18.86 -58.20
C PRO A 346 -28.39 18.04 -57.79
N ARG A 347 -27.71 17.45 -58.78
CA ARG A 347 -26.45 16.70 -58.63
C ARG A 347 -25.26 17.62 -58.29
N SER A 348 -24.36 17.14 -57.43
CA SER A 348 -22.91 17.40 -57.57
C SER A 348 -22.16 16.08 -57.49
N SER A 349 -21.29 15.82 -58.45
CA SER A 349 -20.34 14.71 -58.41
C SER A 349 -19.17 15.05 -57.50
N ASP A 350 -18.66 14.07 -56.74
CA ASP A 350 -17.29 13.54 -56.91
C ASP A 350 -16.88 12.62 -55.74
N HIS A 351 -15.88 11.78 -56.01
CA HIS A 351 -14.95 11.08 -55.10
C HIS A 351 -15.16 9.59 -54.72
N ALA A 352 -14.02 8.90 -54.87
CA ALA A 352 -13.54 7.69 -54.20
C ALA A 352 -14.38 6.41 -54.34
N GLY A 353 -13.90 5.50 -55.20
CA GLY A 353 -14.42 4.14 -55.31
C GLY A 353 -14.13 3.30 -54.08
N GLU A 354 -15.16 2.64 -53.57
CA GLU A 354 -15.10 1.70 -52.46
C GLU A 354 -14.32 0.44 -52.87
N ARG A 355 -13.45 -0.04 -51.97
CA ARG A 355 -12.76 -1.32 -52.11
C ARG A 355 -12.85 -2.11 -50.80
N GLU A 356 -14.07 -2.25 -50.30
CA GLU A 356 -14.39 -3.07 -49.14
C GLU A 356 -14.57 -4.53 -49.56
N GLY A 357 -13.69 -5.42 -49.09
CA GLY A 357 -13.71 -6.84 -49.44
C GLY A 357 -12.44 -7.56 -49.02
N GLY A 358 -12.29 -7.85 -47.73
CA GLY A 358 -11.14 -8.63 -47.23
C GLY A 358 -10.95 -8.69 -45.71
N GLY A 359 -11.53 -7.77 -44.93
CA GLY A 359 -11.25 -7.68 -43.48
C GLY A 359 -11.93 -8.71 -42.56
N GLY A 360 -12.89 -9.51 -43.07
CA GLY A 360 -13.74 -10.38 -42.25
C GLY A 360 -13.00 -11.53 -41.56
N ILE A 361 -12.18 -12.27 -42.33
CA ILE A 361 -11.48 -13.47 -41.83
C ILE A 361 -10.45 -13.10 -40.75
N GLN A 362 -9.77 -11.96 -40.90
CA GLN A 362 -8.73 -11.54 -39.95
C GLN A 362 -9.31 -11.15 -38.58
N ARG A 363 -10.51 -10.54 -38.53
CA ARG A 363 -11.21 -10.26 -37.25
C ARG A 363 -11.71 -11.52 -36.56
N GLN A 364 -12.17 -12.53 -37.31
CA GLN A 364 -12.61 -13.81 -36.71
C GLN A 364 -11.43 -14.57 -36.08
N ASN A 365 -10.28 -14.65 -36.77
CA ASN A 365 -9.07 -15.28 -36.23
C ASN A 365 -8.54 -14.60 -34.96
N GLU A 366 -8.62 -13.28 -34.85
CA GLU A 366 -8.20 -12.59 -33.63
C GLU A 366 -9.15 -12.86 -32.45
N SER A 367 -10.46 -12.90 -32.70
CA SER A 367 -11.46 -13.26 -31.68
C SER A 367 -11.23 -14.68 -31.14
N GLN A 368 -11.03 -15.66 -32.03
CA GLN A 368 -10.72 -17.05 -31.64
C GLN A 368 -9.41 -17.14 -30.84
N ARG A 369 -8.35 -16.43 -31.25
CA ARG A 369 -7.09 -16.37 -30.49
C ARG A 369 -7.25 -15.74 -29.11
N ARG A 370 -8.09 -14.72 -28.94
CA ARG A 370 -8.43 -14.16 -27.62
C ARG A 370 -9.18 -15.18 -26.77
N GLN A 371 -10.17 -15.89 -27.32
CA GLN A 371 -10.90 -16.93 -26.60
C GLN A 371 -10.00 -18.11 -26.18
N GLN A 372 -9.09 -18.57 -27.04
CA GLN A 372 -8.11 -19.60 -26.68
C GLN A 372 -7.18 -19.15 -25.56
N ARG A 373 -6.69 -17.90 -25.59
CA ARG A 373 -5.86 -17.34 -24.50
C ARG A 373 -6.61 -17.25 -23.18
N HIS A 374 -7.88 -16.86 -23.19
CA HIS A 374 -8.71 -16.84 -21.98
C HIS A 374 -9.00 -18.24 -21.42
N ARG A 375 -9.22 -19.26 -22.27
CA ARG A 375 -9.35 -20.65 -21.81
C ARG A 375 -8.05 -21.15 -21.17
N GLY A 376 -6.92 -21.00 -21.86
CA GLY A 376 -5.61 -21.42 -21.32
C GLY A 376 -5.27 -20.74 -19.99
N ALA A 377 -5.55 -19.44 -19.85
CA ALA A 377 -5.35 -18.74 -18.58
C ALA A 377 -6.26 -19.25 -17.45
N LYS A 378 -7.51 -19.62 -17.76
CA LYS A 378 -8.44 -20.19 -16.78
C LYS A 378 -8.03 -21.61 -16.38
N ASP A 379 -7.63 -22.44 -17.33
CA ASP A 379 -7.18 -23.81 -17.07
C ASP A 379 -5.88 -23.81 -16.24
N GLU A 380 -4.97 -22.87 -16.50
CA GLU A 380 -3.78 -22.63 -15.68
C GLU A 380 -4.13 -22.18 -14.25
N GLN A 381 -5.08 -21.25 -14.10
CA GLN A 381 -5.53 -20.82 -12.77
C GLN A 381 -6.17 -21.96 -11.97
N VAL A 382 -6.93 -22.85 -12.63
CA VAL A 382 -7.51 -24.06 -12.00
C VAL A 382 -6.42 -25.06 -11.61
N ARG A 383 -5.35 -25.20 -12.40
CA ARG A 383 -4.18 -26.01 -12.04
C ARG A 383 -3.49 -25.45 -10.80
N VAL A 384 -3.14 -24.16 -10.81
CA VAL A 384 -2.54 -23.49 -9.64
C VAL A 384 -3.40 -23.68 -8.39
N ILE A 385 -4.72 -23.48 -8.45
CA ILE A 385 -5.61 -23.70 -7.29
C ILE A 385 -5.59 -25.16 -6.81
N ARG A 386 -5.55 -26.14 -7.72
CA ARG A 386 -5.44 -27.56 -7.38
C ARG A 386 -4.10 -27.89 -6.71
N ASP A 387 -3.03 -27.23 -7.13
CA ASP A 387 -1.67 -27.41 -6.62
C ASP A 387 -1.43 -26.66 -5.28
N LEU A 388 -2.33 -25.74 -4.88
CA LEU A 388 -2.31 -25.07 -3.58
C LEU A 388 -2.93 -25.90 -2.43
N VAL A 389 -3.62 -27.01 -2.72
CA VAL A 389 -4.39 -27.78 -1.73
C VAL A 389 -3.97 -29.26 -1.72
N GLU A 390 -3.27 -29.67 -0.67
CA GLU A 390 -2.93 -31.07 -0.44
C GLU A 390 -3.79 -31.73 0.66
N ARG A 391 -3.80 -33.06 0.68
CA ARG A 391 -4.53 -33.83 1.70
C ARG A 391 -3.61 -34.16 2.86
N GLY A 392 -3.90 -33.58 4.03
CA GLY A 392 -3.22 -33.88 5.29
C GLY A 392 -2.23 -32.81 5.76
N ASP A 393 -2.15 -31.67 5.07
CA ASP A 393 -1.18 -30.60 5.35
C ASP A 393 -1.85 -29.25 5.71
N LEU A 394 -3.08 -29.25 6.23
CA LEU A 394 -3.98 -28.08 6.35
C LEU A 394 -3.28 -26.74 6.66
N GLN A 395 -2.36 -26.68 7.62
CA GLN A 395 -1.61 -25.48 7.98
C GLN A 395 -0.77 -24.91 6.82
N ARG A 396 -0.11 -25.77 6.02
CA ARG A 396 0.62 -25.39 4.81
C ARG A 396 -0.32 -25.02 3.67
N THR A 397 -1.44 -25.72 3.49
CA THR A 397 -2.50 -25.32 2.55
C THR A 397 -3.04 -23.91 2.90
N VAL A 398 -3.33 -23.61 4.17
CA VAL A 398 -3.76 -22.26 4.60
C VAL A 398 -2.64 -21.23 4.42
N LEU A 399 -1.39 -21.55 4.73
CA LEU A 399 -0.25 -20.66 4.45
C LEU A 399 -0.12 -20.35 2.95
N ARG A 400 -0.21 -21.38 2.09
CA ARG A 400 -0.23 -21.25 0.63
C ARG A 400 -1.32 -20.29 0.17
N LEU A 401 -2.55 -20.45 0.67
CA LEU A 401 -3.66 -19.54 0.37
C LEU A 401 -3.41 -18.11 0.88
N LEU A 402 -2.93 -17.93 2.13
CA LEU A 402 -2.60 -16.62 2.70
C LEU A 402 -1.50 -15.90 1.90
N VAL A 403 -0.52 -16.62 1.35
CA VAL A 403 0.56 -16.04 0.53
C VAL A 403 0.11 -15.77 -0.91
N SER A 404 -0.77 -16.59 -1.48
CA SER A 404 -1.14 -16.55 -2.90
C SER A 404 -2.37 -15.70 -3.22
N ASN A 405 -3.25 -15.45 -2.23
CA ASN A 405 -4.56 -14.86 -2.46
C ASN A 405 -4.80 -13.70 -1.47
N ASP A 406 -4.89 -12.49 -2.01
CA ASP A 406 -5.05 -11.25 -1.24
C ASP A 406 -6.46 -11.07 -0.64
N GLU A 407 -7.50 -11.60 -1.29
CA GLU A 407 -8.86 -11.61 -0.73
C GLU A 407 -8.94 -12.53 0.50
N PHE A 408 -8.37 -13.73 0.38
CA PHE A 408 -8.30 -14.70 1.49
C PHE A 408 -7.49 -14.15 2.66
N PHE A 409 -6.37 -13.49 2.39
CA PHE A 409 -5.56 -12.81 3.41
C PHE A 409 -6.31 -11.64 4.08
N ALA A 410 -6.97 -10.78 3.30
CA ALA A 410 -7.75 -9.67 3.84
C ALA A 410 -8.94 -10.15 4.69
N MET A 411 -9.61 -11.24 4.29
CA MET A 411 -10.64 -11.91 5.09
C MET A 411 -10.08 -12.40 6.43
N PHE A 412 -8.93 -13.09 6.43
CA PHE A 412 -8.29 -13.55 7.66
C PHE A 412 -7.83 -12.39 8.56
N LEU A 413 -7.35 -11.28 7.98
CA LEU A 413 -7.05 -10.07 8.73
C LEU A 413 -8.29 -9.46 9.41
N LYS A 414 -9.48 -9.50 8.80
CA LYS A 414 -10.73 -9.01 9.43
C LYS A 414 -11.07 -9.80 10.70
N LEU A 415 -10.83 -11.12 10.71
CA LEU A 415 -11.19 -12.03 11.81
C LEU A 415 -10.37 -11.85 13.09
N LEU A 416 -9.18 -11.27 12.99
CA LEU A 416 -8.26 -11.12 14.13
C LEU A 416 -8.64 -9.94 15.04
N ALA A 417 -8.26 -10.01 16.31
CA ALA A 417 -8.42 -8.89 17.24
C ALA A 417 -7.41 -7.78 16.93
N PRO A 418 -7.70 -6.49 17.24
CA PRO A 418 -6.76 -5.39 17.07
C PRO A 418 -5.44 -5.53 17.87
N SER A 419 -5.41 -6.42 18.87
CA SER A 419 -4.23 -6.76 19.67
C SER A 419 -3.32 -7.82 19.03
N ASP A 420 -3.80 -8.55 18.02
CA ASP A 420 -3.04 -9.62 17.39
C ASP A 420 -2.02 -9.03 16.40
N LYS A 421 -0.85 -9.66 16.28
CA LYS A 421 0.32 -9.03 15.61
C LYS A 421 0.09 -8.68 14.15
N ALA A 422 -0.78 -9.42 13.45
CA ALA A 422 -1.13 -9.13 12.07
C ALA A 422 -2.06 -7.91 11.91
N ARG A 423 -2.73 -7.42 12.97
CA ARG A 423 -3.52 -6.16 12.98
C ARG A 423 -2.90 -5.04 13.81
N ASP A 424 -1.94 -5.35 14.67
CA ASP A 424 -1.28 -4.39 15.57
C ASP A 424 -0.63 -3.24 14.77
N PRO A 425 -1.16 -2.00 14.84
CA PRO A 425 -0.69 -0.92 13.97
C PRO A 425 0.74 -0.49 14.31
N PHE A 426 1.20 -0.69 15.56
CA PHE A 426 2.57 -0.39 15.96
C PHE A 426 3.55 -1.41 15.37
N ARG A 427 3.15 -2.68 15.26
CA ARG A 427 3.90 -3.73 14.56
C ARG A 427 3.98 -3.43 13.06
N LYS A 428 2.91 -2.95 12.41
CA LYS A 428 2.94 -2.55 10.99
C LYS A 428 3.85 -1.34 10.73
N ILE A 429 3.81 -0.33 11.60
CA ILE A 429 4.74 0.79 11.53
C ILE A 429 6.20 0.32 11.72
N GLN A 430 6.45 -0.63 12.63
CA GLN A 430 7.78 -1.23 12.82
C GLN A 430 8.24 -1.97 11.55
N GLN A 431 7.39 -2.81 10.96
CA GLN A 431 7.68 -3.54 9.70
C GLN A 431 7.96 -2.58 8.53
N ARG A 432 7.23 -1.46 8.44
CA ARG A 432 7.51 -0.41 7.45
C ARG A 432 8.90 0.21 7.65
N VAL A 433 9.28 0.51 8.89
CA VAL A 433 10.65 1.00 9.18
C VAL A 433 11.69 -0.06 8.84
N GLU A 434 11.42 -1.34 9.08
CA GLU A 434 12.31 -2.43 8.66
C GLU A 434 12.53 -2.45 7.15
N ALA A 435 11.47 -2.32 6.35
CA ALA A 435 11.55 -2.23 4.89
C ALA A 435 12.35 -1.00 4.41
N VAL A 436 12.14 0.17 5.05
CA VAL A 436 12.92 1.40 4.79
C VAL A 436 14.41 1.19 5.06
N LEU A 437 14.74 0.53 6.16
CA LEU A 437 16.12 0.24 6.56
C LEU A 437 16.77 -0.86 5.69
N GLU A 438 16.01 -1.87 5.26
CA GLU A 438 16.45 -2.91 4.33
C GLU A 438 16.76 -2.30 2.94
N ALA A 439 15.84 -1.51 2.37
CA ALA A 439 16.05 -0.82 1.09
C ALA A 439 17.32 0.08 1.11
N LEU A 440 17.55 0.80 2.22
CA LEU A 440 18.77 1.60 2.40
C LEU A 440 20.06 0.75 2.43
N LEU A 441 20.00 -0.48 2.96
CA LEU A 441 21.11 -1.43 2.95
C LEU A 441 21.30 -2.12 1.59
N GLU A 442 20.23 -2.36 0.83
CA GLU A 442 20.29 -2.92 -0.53
C GLU A 442 20.97 -1.95 -1.51
N VAL A 443 20.65 -0.66 -1.46
CA VAL A 443 21.33 0.37 -2.26
C VAL A 443 22.83 0.44 -1.94
N ARG A 444 23.18 0.43 -0.66
CA ARG A 444 24.58 0.35 -0.21
C ARG A 444 25.27 -0.89 -0.77
N SER A 445 24.63 -2.06 -0.65
CA SER A 445 25.18 -3.33 -1.10
C SER A 445 25.41 -3.31 -2.61
N SER A 446 24.46 -2.79 -3.37
CA SER A 446 24.54 -2.63 -4.83
C SER A 446 25.70 -1.71 -5.24
N ALA A 447 25.85 -0.55 -4.58
CA ALA A 447 26.96 0.38 -4.83
C ALA A 447 28.33 -0.26 -4.52
N GLN A 448 28.45 -1.04 -3.45
CA GLN A 448 29.69 -1.76 -3.11
C GLN A 448 30.04 -2.84 -4.16
N HIS A 449 29.05 -3.60 -4.65
CA HIS A 449 29.27 -4.56 -5.72
C HIS A 449 29.69 -3.88 -7.03
N GLN A 450 29.06 -2.75 -7.39
CA GLN A 450 29.43 -1.98 -8.58
C GLN A 450 30.86 -1.42 -8.47
N GLN A 451 31.25 -0.88 -7.31
CA GLN A 451 32.61 -0.40 -7.05
C GLN A 451 33.64 -1.55 -7.13
N GLN A 452 33.30 -2.73 -6.63
CA GLN A 452 34.17 -3.91 -6.70
C GLN A 452 34.31 -4.44 -8.15
N GLN A 453 33.25 -4.41 -8.93
CA GLN A 453 33.27 -4.75 -10.36
C GLN A 453 34.13 -3.75 -11.16
N GLN A 454 33.94 -2.44 -10.96
CA GLN A 454 34.79 -1.41 -11.57
C GLN A 454 36.26 -1.57 -11.19
N SER A 455 36.55 -1.85 -9.92
CA SER A 455 37.92 -2.12 -9.43
C SER A 455 38.54 -3.36 -10.07
N ARG A 456 37.75 -4.41 -10.37
CA ARG A 456 38.20 -5.59 -11.11
C ARG A 456 38.48 -5.32 -12.59
N LEU A 457 37.74 -4.41 -13.22
CA LEU A 457 37.97 -4.00 -14.62
C LEU A 457 39.20 -3.09 -14.78
N LEU A 458 39.56 -2.34 -13.73
CA LEU A 458 40.75 -1.49 -13.70
C LEU A 458 42.04 -2.22 -13.27
N MET A 459 41.92 -3.39 -12.64
CA MET A 459 43.08 -4.26 -12.41
C MET A 459 43.55 -4.83 -13.75
N PRO A 460 44.84 -4.69 -14.13
CA PRO A 460 45.34 -5.30 -15.35
C PRO A 460 45.17 -6.83 -15.27
N PRO A 461 44.84 -7.50 -16.39
CA PRO A 461 44.72 -8.96 -16.39
C PRO A 461 46.04 -9.58 -15.90
N PRO A 462 45.99 -10.59 -15.00
CA PRO A 462 47.19 -11.16 -14.40
C PRO A 462 48.10 -11.70 -15.51
N ASP A 463 49.35 -11.21 -15.56
CA ASP A 463 50.29 -11.52 -16.64
C ASP A 463 50.47 -13.05 -16.75
N PRO A 464 50.04 -13.68 -17.87
CA PRO A 464 50.06 -15.13 -18.02
C PRO A 464 51.47 -15.73 -17.95
N ARG A 465 52.52 -14.90 -18.03
CA ARG A 465 53.93 -15.33 -17.98
C ARG A 465 54.39 -15.80 -16.60
N THR A 466 53.70 -15.46 -15.52
CA THR A 466 54.08 -15.89 -14.16
C THR A 466 53.64 -17.32 -13.79
N ARG A 467 52.77 -17.96 -14.58
CA ARG A 467 52.19 -19.27 -14.25
C ARG A 467 52.98 -20.49 -14.78
N ARG A 468 54.28 -20.34 -15.05
CA ARG A 468 55.05 -21.29 -15.90
C ARG A 468 56.36 -21.84 -15.30
N THR A 469 56.34 -22.32 -14.07
CA THR A 469 57.44 -23.10 -13.45
C THR A 469 56.96 -24.27 -12.58
N ALA A 470 56.08 -25.12 -13.14
CA ALA A 470 55.84 -26.48 -12.64
C ALA A 470 55.49 -27.41 -13.80
N ALA A 471 56.49 -28.11 -14.34
CA ALA A 471 56.32 -29.21 -15.29
C ALA A 471 56.23 -30.55 -14.52
N PRO A 472 55.73 -31.64 -15.13
CA PRO A 472 56.60 -32.39 -16.04
C PRO A 472 55.94 -32.88 -17.35
N ALA A 473 56.80 -33.11 -18.35
CA ALA A 473 56.76 -34.09 -19.46
C ALA A 473 55.42 -34.61 -20.07
N ALA A 474 55.26 -34.77 -21.39
CA ALA A 474 56.10 -34.42 -22.54
C ALA A 474 55.33 -34.57 -23.88
N THR A 475 55.63 -33.71 -24.88
CA THR A 475 55.51 -33.92 -26.36
C THR A 475 54.14 -34.25 -27.01
N PRO A 476 53.95 -33.98 -28.34
CA PRO A 476 54.41 -32.83 -29.11
C PRO A 476 53.37 -32.22 -30.10
N ILE A 477 53.46 -30.89 -30.28
CA ILE A 477 53.44 -30.14 -31.56
C ILE A 477 52.44 -30.55 -32.66
N ILE A 478 51.42 -29.69 -32.89
CA ILE A 478 51.05 -29.21 -34.23
C ILE A 478 50.94 -27.69 -34.19
N THR A 479 51.61 -27.01 -35.13
CA THR A 479 51.56 -25.56 -35.34
C THR A 479 50.55 -25.20 -36.44
N VAL A 480 49.68 -24.24 -36.18
CA VAL A 480 48.96 -23.47 -37.22
C VAL A 480 49.10 -21.98 -36.89
N THR A 481 49.28 -21.17 -37.93
CA THR A 481 49.70 -19.76 -37.89
C THR A 481 48.54 -18.77 -37.88
N ASP A 482 48.81 -17.59 -37.31
CA ASP A 482 48.26 -16.26 -37.60
C ASP A 482 46.79 -16.07 -38.03
N ALA A 483 46.08 -15.30 -37.20
CA ALA A 483 45.10 -14.32 -37.69
C ALA A 483 45.13 -13.06 -36.81
N THR A 484 45.78 -12.01 -37.31
CA THR A 484 45.82 -10.68 -36.67
C THR A 484 44.44 -10.04 -36.70
N SER A 485 43.70 -10.07 -35.59
CA SER A 485 42.39 -9.44 -35.49
C SER A 485 42.46 -8.11 -34.76
N ALA A 486 42.01 -7.04 -35.43
CA ALA A 486 42.08 -5.67 -34.90
C ALA A 486 41.03 -5.45 -33.81
N SER A 487 41.47 -4.97 -32.64
CA SER A 487 40.58 -4.65 -31.53
C SER A 487 39.74 -3.42 -31.84
N ALA A 488 38.46 -3.61 -32.20
CA ALA A 488 37.50 -2.53 -32.30
C ALA A 488 37.23 -1.90 -30.91
N PRO A 489 36.94 -0.58 -30.82
CA PRO A 489 36.49 0.03 -29.58
C PRO A 489 35.13 -0.54 -29.18
N ALA A 490 34.97 -0.91 -27.90
CA ALA A 490 33.70 -1.40 -27.38
C ALA A 490 32.59 -0.33 -27.55
N PRO A 491 31.36 -0.72 -27.94
CA PRO A 491 30.26 0.22 -28.04
C PRO A 491 29.95 0.81 -26.65
N PRO A 492 29.51 2.08 -26.55
CA PRO A 492 29.09 2.65 -25.29
C PRO A 492 27.92 1.82 -24.71
N HIS A 493 28.09 1.33 -23.49
CA HIS A 493 27.01 0.63 -22.79
C HIS A 493 25.78 1.53 -22.72
N PRO A 494 24.57 1.02 -23.02
CA PRO A 494 23.35 1.80 -22.84
C PRO A 494 23.22 2.19 -21.37
N PRO A 495 22.74 3.42 -21.06
CA PRO A 495 22.50 3.82 -19.68
C PRO A 495 21.50 2.85 -19.04
N SER A 496 21.83 2.37 -17.83
CA SER A 496 20.91 1.51 -17.06
C SER A 496 19.60 2.25 -16.86
N PHE A 497 18.49 1.65 -17.30
CA PHE A 497 17.15 2.27 -17.36
C PHE A 497 16.50 2.50 -15.98
N SER A 498 17.24 2.36 -14.88
CA SER A 498 16.70 2.07 -13.55
C SER A 498 16.61 3.25 -12.57
N ASP A 499 17.18 4.42 -12.90
CA ASP A 499 17.66 5.37 -11.86
C ASP A 499 17.05 6.79 -11.96
N LYS A 500 15.85 6.93 -12.56
CA LYS A 500 15.17 8.23 -12.71
C LYS A 500 13.72 8.29 -12.23
N GLY A 501 13.01 7.17 -12.16
CA GLY A 501 11.59 7.12 -11.77
C GLY A 501 11.35 6.91 -10.27
N ASN A 502 12.13 6.04 -9.62
CA ASN A 502 12.07 5.87 -8.16
C ASN A 502 12.88 6.96 -7.46
N GLY A 503 12.26 7.61 -6.45
CA GLY A 503 12.96 8.57 -5.59
C GLY A 503 14.21 7.94 -4.97
N SER A 504 15.35 8.64 -5.03
CA SER A 504 16.62 8.06 -4.60
C SER A 504 16.58 7.70 -3.12
N VAL A 505 16.62 6.40 -2.83
CA VAL A 505 16.73 5.84 -1.47
C VAL A 505 18.04 6.31 -0.85
N THR A 506 17.92 7.28 0.05
CA THR A 506 19.02 8.02 0.69
C THR A 506 18.85 8.03 2.21
N VAL A 507 19.89 8.43 2.94
CA VAL A 507 19.81 8.59 4.40
C VAL A 507 18.79 9.66 4.80
N ALA A 508 18.64 10.74 4.02
CA ALA A 508 17.64 11.77 4.28
C ALA A 508 16.21 11.24 4.11
N TRP A 509 15.95 10.49 3.04
CA TRP A 509 14.68 9.79 2.79
C TRP A 509 14.37 8.78 3.89
N ALA A 510 15.33 7.96 4.30
CA ALA A 510 15.12 6.96 5.35
C ALA A 510 14.89 7.62 6.72
N ALA A 511 15.56 8.73 7.02
CA ALA A 511 15.33 9.52 8.23
C ALA A 511 13.90 10.06 8.28
N GLN A 512 13.43 10.68 7.19
CA GLN A 512 12.07 11.19 7.08
C GLN A 512 11.03 10.08 7.33
N HIS A 513 11.19 8.91 6.71
CA HIS A 513 10.31 7.75 6.94
C HIS A 513 10.31 7.25 8.39
N VAL A 514 11.47 7.25 9.06
CA VAL A 514 11.59 6.89 10.48
C VAL A 514 10.95 7.93 11.40
N GLU A 515 11.09 9.22 11.08
CA GLU A 515 10.46 10.32 11.82
C GLU A 515 8.93 10.28 11.66
N HIS A 516 8.43 10.14 10.43
CA HIS A 516 7.00 9.93 10.14
C HIS A 516 6.43 8.69 10.84
N ALA A 517 7.18 7.59 10.90
CA ALA A 517 6.79 6.39 11.65
C ALA A 517 6.63 6.67 13.15
N VAL A 518 7.61 7.35 13.76
CA VAL A 518 7.54 7.75 15.19
C VAL A 518 6.40 8.74 15.44
N HIS A 519 6.14 9.67 14.51
CA HIS A 519 5.01 10.59 14.58
C HIS A 519 3.66 9.86 14.50
N GLN A 520 3.50 8.88 13.60
CA GLN A 520 2.29 8.05 13.55
C GLN A 520 2.08 7.22 14.83
N ILE A 521 3.15 6.70 15.45
CA ILE A 521 3.05 6.05 16.78
C ILE A 521 2.54 7.05 17.83
N HIS A 522 2.98 8.32 17.78
CA HIS A 522 2.52 9.37 18.67
C HIS A 522 1.02 9.68 18.49
N LEU A 523 0.58 9.92 17.24
CA LEU A 523 -0.83 10.19 16.92
C LEU A 523 -1.75 9.03 17.34
N LEU A 524 -1.35 7.77 17.11
CA LEU A 524 -2.11 6.59 17.52
C LEU A 524 -2.19 6.39 19.05
N LEU A 525 -1.21 6.89 19.80
CA LEU A 525 -1.27 6.97 21.26
C LEU A 525 -2.13 8.15 21.74
N GLN A 526 -2.12 9.28 21.03
CA GLN A 526 -2.93 10.46 21.36
C GLN A 526 -4.42 10.25 21.09
N ARG A 527 -4.82 9.62 19.96
CA ARG A 527 -6.23 9.38 19.59
C ARG A 527 -7.04 8.59 20.63
N GLN A 528 -6.39 7.88 21.56
CA GLN A 528 -7.12 7.17 22.63
C GLN A 528 -7.54 8.11 23.77
N LEU A 529 -7.00 9.32 23.86
CA LEU A 529 -7.38 10.35 24.84
C LEU A 529 -8.83 10.82 24.63
N PRO A 530 -9.57 11.18 25.70
CA PRO A 530 -9.12 11.33 27.09
C PRO A 530 -8.92 10.01 27.84
N ARG A 531 -9.23 8.85 27.27
CA ARG A 531 -8.98 7.56 27.91
C ARG A 531 -7.48 7.21 27.82
N PRO A 532 -6.88 6.57 28.85
CA PRO A 532 -5.52 6.08 28.73
C PRO A 532 -5.47 4.99 27.64
N PRO A 533 -4.44 4.96 26.77
CA PRO A 533 -4.34 3.94 25.73
C PRO A 533 -4.35 2.53 26.31
N LYS A 534 -4.97 1.57 25.60
CA LYS A 534 -5.09 0.18 26.06
C LYS A 534 -3.70 -0.39 26.43
N PRO A 535 -3.55 -1.21 27.50
CA PRO A 535 -2.23 -1.68 27.94
C PRO A 535 -1.41 -2.41 26.87
N TRP A 536 -2.06 -3.18 25.98
CA TRP A 536 -1.39 -3.83 24.85
C TRP A 536 -0.86 -2.83 23.82
N ALA A 537 -1.58 -1.73 23.57
CA ALA A 537 -1.18 -0.68 22.64
C ALA A 537 0.03 0.09 23.17
N ARG A 538 0.03 0.42 24.47
CA ARG A 538 1.18 1.02 25.17
C ARG A 538 2.42 0.13 25.10
N ARG A 539 2.24 -1.18 25.34
CA ARG A 539 3.28 -2.20 25.24
C ARG A 539 3.85 -2.29 23.83
N SER A 540 3.00 -2.41 22.81
CA SER A 540 3.45 -2.57 21.43
C SER A 540 4.11 -1.31 20.87
N ALA A 541 3.54 -0.12 21.12
CA ALA A 541 4.18 1.16 20.81
C ALA A 541 5.57 1.28 21.45
N GLY A 542 5.70 0.89 22.73
CA GLY A 542 6.98 0.86 23.43
C GLY A 542 7.98 -0.11 22.78
N ARG A 543 7.55 -1.32 22.42
CA ARG A 543 8.39 -2.31 21.70
C ARG A 543 8.85 -1.75 20.35
N ALA A 544 7.95 -1.18 19.55
CA ALA A 544 8.27 -0.59 18.25
C ALA A 544 9.29 0.57 18.38
N LEU A 545 9.06 1.53 19.28
CA LEU A 545 9.98 2.66 19.51
C LEU A 545 11.37 2.20 19.99
N VAL A 546 11.43 1.22 20.90
CA VAL A 546 12.68 0.67 21.41
C VAL A 546 13.40 -0.17 20.35
N TRP A 547 12.66 -0.87 19.48
CA TRP A 547 13.22 -1.58 18.31
C TRP A 547 13.79 -0.60 17.28
N ILE A 548 13.07 0.48 16.93
CA ILE A 548 13.55 1.53 16.01
C ILE A 548 14.87 2.11 16.54
N LEU A 549 14.89 2.51 17.82
CA LEU A 549 16.10 3.04 18.45
C LEU A 549 17.24 2.00 18.47
N TYR A 550 16.94 0.74 18.75
CA TYR A 550 17.92 -0.35 18.69
C TYR A 550 18.52 -0.50 17.28
N ALA A 551 17.68 -0.53 16.24
CA ALA A 551 18.12 -0.69 14.87
C ALA A 551 19.06 0.45 14.43
N LEU A 552 18.67 1.70 14.70
CA LEU A 552 19.50 2.89 14.44
C LEU A 552 20.88 2.79 15.13
N VAL A 553 20.89 2.47 16.43
CA VAL A 553 22.08 2.48 17.28
C VAL A 553 23.05 1.32 17.00
N PHE A 554 22.54 0.14 16.65
CA PHE A 554 23.34 -1.07 16.47
C PHE A 554 23.71 -1.36 15.02
N PHE A 555 22.81 -1.10 14.06
CA PHE A 555 23.02 -1.47 12.66
C PHE A 555 23.34 -0.27 11.75
N HIS A 556 22.74 0.90 12.00
CA HIS A 556 22.86 2.06 11.12
C HIS A 556 23.82 3.17 11.60
N ASN A 557 24.55 2.98 12.71
CA ASN A 557 25.70 3.83 13.05
C ASN A 557 26.96 3.45 12.26
N ARG A 558 26.96 3.75 10.95
CA ARG A 558 28.12 3.62 10.07
C ARG A 558 28.10 4.75 9.04
N ASP A 559 29.23 5.43 8.89
CA ASP A 559 29.47 6.36 7.78
C ASP A 559 29.74 5.52 6.51
N ALA A 560 28.67 5.23 5.75
CA ALA A 560 28.69 4.18 4.73
C ALA A 560 27.79 4.41 3.51
N HIS A 561 27.00 5.48 3.50
CA HIS A 561 26.18 5.90 2.36
C HIS A 561 26.87 7.04 1.60
N VAL A 562 26.38 7.39 0.41
CA VAL A 562 26.90 8.53 -0.37
C VAL A 562 26.29 9.84 0.12
N GLY A 563 27.09 10.90 0.21
CA GLY A 563 26.64 12.18 0.77
C GLY A 563 27.77 13.17 1.06
N ALA A 564 27.44 14.46 1.12
CA ALA A 564 28.41 15.53 1.35
C ALA A 564 28.80 15.64 2.82
N THR A 565 27.80 15.60 3.71
CA THR A 565 27.96 15.69 5.17
C THR A 565 27.97 14.31 5.83
N GLN A 566 28.36 14.23 7.11
CA GLN A 566 28.25 12.98 7.88
C GLN A 566 26.77 12.56 8.07
N ASP A 567 25.84 13.52 8.13
CA ASP A 567 24.41 13.28 8.31
C ASP A 567 23.75 12.74 7.03
N ASP A 568 24.32 13.01 5.86
CA ASP A 568 23.90 12.40 4.59
C ASP A 568 24.41 10.96 4.43
N ARG A 569 25.46 10.57 5.20
CA ARG A 569 26.14 9.28 5.06
C ARG A 569 25.92 8.30 6.22
N ASN A 570 25.39 8.77 7.35
CA ASN A 570 25.17 7.99 8.58
C ASN A 570 23.80 8.33 9.20
N LEU A 571 22.85 7.39 9.14
CA LEU A 571 21.48 7.57 9.62
C LEU A 571 21.39 7.74 11.15
N TYR A 572 22.23 7.05 11.93
CA TYR A 572 22.33 7.29 13.38
C TYR A 572 22.79 8.71 13.67
N GLN A 573 23.79 9.20 12.92
CA GLN A 573 24.30 10.56 13.13
C GLN A 573 23.19 11.58 12.85
N ARG A 574 22.45 11.44 11.75
CA ARG A 574 21.33 12.32 11.40
C ARG A 574 20.23 12.36 12.47
N LEU A 575 19.75 11.21 12.93
CA LEU A 575 18.60 11.11 13.83
C LEU A 575 18.95 11.27 15.33
N VAL A 576 20.14 10.84 15.76
CA VAL A 576 20.52 10.74 17.18
C VAL A 576 21.78 11.56 17.52
N GLY A 577 22.74 11.63 16.60
CA GLY A 577 24.05 12.23 16.86
C GLY A 577 24.13 13.75 16.67
N ASN A 578 23.47 14.30 15.64
CA ASN A 578 23.72 15.66 15.14
C ASN A 578 22.48 16.53 14.93
N SER A 579 21.35 16.17 15.53
CA SER A 579 20.13 16.98 15.52
C SER A 579 20.34 18.32 16.25
N ASP A 580 20.81 19.33 15.51
CA ASP A 580 20.98 20.73 15.93
C ASP A 580 19.64 21.50 16.01
N GLY A 581 18.55 20.81 16.34
CA GLY A 581 17.20 21.37 16.38
C GLY A 581 16.65 21.85 15.03
N SER A 582 17.36 21.57 13.93
CA SER A 582 17.11 22.12 12.59
C SER A 582 16.49 21.12 11.60
N VAL A 583 16.28 19.87 12.02
CA VAL A 583 15.46 18.92 11.24
C VAL A 583 13.99 19.22 11.57
N SER A 584 13.48 20.31 10.98
CA SER A 584 12.08 20.69 11.11
C SER A 584 11.23 19.61 10.46
N LEU A 585 10.54 18.83 11.29
CA LEU A 585 9.29 18.19 10.89
C LEU A 585 8.30 19.32 10.59
N SER A 586 8.18 19.60 9.29
CA SER A 586 7.21 20.47 8.63
C SER A 586 6.83 21.77 9.36
N SER A 587 7.40 22.90 8.89
CA SER A 587 7.09 24.28 9.33
C SER A 587 5.63 24.74 9.10
N SER A 588 4.70 23.82 8.90
CA SER A 588 3.27 24.03 8.62
C SER A 588 2.36 23.82 9.83
N LEU A 589 2.84 23.25 10.95
CA LEU A 589 2.14 23.32 12.24
C LEU A 589 2.36 24.70 12.88
N SER A 590 1.72 25.70 12.29
CA SER A 590 1.88 27.10 12.66
C SER A 590 1.20 27.46 13.98
N SER A 591 1.96 28.18 14.83
CA SER A 591 1.46 29.17 15.79
C SER A 591 0.48 28.72 16.89
N SER A 592 0.98 27.94 17.86
CA SER A 592 0.71 28.24 19.27
C SER A 592 2.03 28.15 20.07
N SER A 593 2.16 28.95 21.13
CA SER A 593 3.47 29.36 21.68
C SER A 593 4.15 28.34 22.63
N ASP A 594 3.80 27.06 22.53
CA ASP A 594 4.30 26.03 23.44
C ASP A 594 5.66 25.49 22.97
N GLU A 595 6.74 25.96 23.60
CA GLU A 595 8.15 25.55 23.33
C GLU A 595 8.48 24.05 23.57
N ASN A 596 7.48 23.20 23.80
CA ASN A 596 7.64 21.76 24.02
C ASN A 596 7.66 20.93 22.71
N GLY A 597 7.83 21.57 21.55
CA GLY A 597 8.05 20.88 20.27
C GLY A 597 9.14 19.80 20.40
N LEU A 598 8.84 18.58 19.91
CA LEU A 598 9.52 17.31 20.22
C LEU A 598 11.04 17.36 20.01
N LYS A 599 11.77 17.83 21.03
CA LYS A 599 13.21 18.06 21.00
C LYS A 599 14.01 16.78 20.77
N PHE A 600 13.42 15.64 21.14
CA PHE A 600 13.96 14.31 20.95
C PHE A 600 12.86 13.39 20.40
N PHE A 601 12.51 13.55 19.11
CA PHE A 601 11.36 12.91 18.44
C PHE A 601 11.00 11.49 18.93
N LEU A 602 11.97 10.58 19.08
CA LEU A 602 11.74 9.23 19.59
C LEU A 602 11.62 9.15 21.12
N LEU A 603 12.46 9.85 21.87
CA LEU A 603 12.46 9.78 23.34
C LEU A 603 11.24 10.46 23.96
N ASP A 604 10.74 11.54 23.35
CA ASP A 604 9.58 12.26 23.87
C ASP A 604 8.26 11.49 23.66
N VAL A 605 8.17 10.64 22.63
CA VAL A 605 7.06 9.68 22.45
C VAL A 605 7.23 8.45 23.37
N LEU A 606 8.46 8.08 23.74
CA LEU A 606 8.75 7.00 24.66
C LEU A 606 8.55 7.38 26.15
N ALA A 607 8.75 8.65 26.53
CA ALA A 607 8.66 9.10 27.92
C ALA A 607 7.28 8.88 28.60
N PRO A 608 6.13 9.04 27.90
CA PRO A 608 4.82 8.64 28.41
C PRO A 608 4.66 7.14 28.68
N LEU A 609 5.54 6.27 28.18
CA LEU A 609 5.47 4.81 28.26
C LEU A 609 6.40 4.22 29.36
N HIS A 610 6.72 5.00 30.39
CA HIS A 610 7.62 4.60 31.48
C HIS A 610 7.06 3.46 32.38
N ASP A 611 5.76 3.17 32.29
CA ASP A 611 5.10 2.00 32.87
C ASP A 611 5.50 0.67 32.18
N GLN A 612 6.11 0.71 30.99
CA GLN A 612 6.51 -0.48 30.24
C GLN A 612 7.84 -1.06 30.74
N THR A 613 7.89 -1.41 32.04
CA THR A 613 9.08 -1.81 32.81
C THR A 613 9.92 -2.92 32.17
N HIS A 614 9.31 -3.83 31.42
CA HIS A 614 9.97 -4.90 30.67
C HIS A 614 11.01 -4.41 29.64
N LEU A 615 10.84 -3.21 29.05
CA LEU A 615 11.76 -2.63 28.06
C LEU A 615 13.07 -2.10 28.67
N ARG A 616 13.13 -1.98 30.00
CA ARG A 616 14.23 -1.37 30.76
C ARG A 616 15.60 -1.99 30.49
N SER A 617 15.66 -3.31 30.30
CA SER A 617 16.92 -4.04 30.06
C SER A 617 17.51 -3.69 28.68
N GLN A 618 16.66 -3.61 27.67
CA GLN A 618 17.02 -3.23 26.30
C GLN A 618 17.44 -1.76 26.22
N LEU A 619 16.70 -0.84 26.86
CA LEU A 619 17.09 0.57 26.93
C LEU A 619 18.44 0.77 27.65
N LYS A 620 18.72 0.04 28.75
CA LYS A 620 20.06 0.04 29.39
C LYS A 620 21.16 -0.52 28.48
N ARG A 621 20.85 -1.43 27.54
CA ARG A 621 21.79 -1.92 26.50
C ARG A 621 22.02 -0.87 25.42
N ILE A 622 20.97 -0.22 24.93
CA ILE A 622 21.02 0.87 23.96
C ILE A 622 21.82 2.06 24.50
N ARG A 623 21.50 2.54 25.70
CA ARG A 623 22.20 3.61 26.43
C ARG A 623 23.73 3.40 26.42
N ARG A 624 24.18 2.21 26.81
CA ARG A 624 25.62 1.85 26.84
C ARG A 624 26.25 1.89 25.45
N ARG A 625 25.50 1.57 24.40
CA ARG A 625 25.99 1.63 23.01
C ARG A 625 26.06 3.06 22.48
N ILE A 626 25.05 3.88 22.75
CA ILE A 626 25.05 5.33 22.47
C ILE A 626 26.25 6.01 23.14
N GLN A 627 26.53 5.67 24.41
CA GLN A 627 27.69 6.19 25.15
C GLN A 627 29.04 5.90 24.47
N VAL A 628 29.19 4.74 23.83
CA VAL A 628 30.41 4.36 23.08
C VAL A 628 30.45 4.98 21.67
N ASN A 629 29.29 5.15 21.05
CA ASN A 629 29.14 5.65 19.69
C ASN A 629 29.37 7.18 19.55
N GLY A 630 29.33 7.92 20.67
CA GLY A 630 29.21 9.37 20.67
C GLY A 630 27.75 9.82 20.65
N TYR A 631 27.44 10.89 21.39
CA TYR A 631 26.07 11.33 21.65
C TYR A 631 26.00 12.80 22.07
N ARG A 632 24.79 13.38 22.04
CA ARG A 632 24.49 14.72 22.58
C ARG A 632 24.10 14.63 24.05
N GLU A 633 24.81 15.34 24.93
CA GLU A 633 24.55 15.32 26.37
C GLU A 633 23.08 15.54 26.77
N PRO A 634 22.30 16.44 26.12
CA PRO A 634 20.86 16.55 26.35
C PRO A 634 20.05 15.28 26.02
N TYR A 635 20.41 14.55 24.95
CA TYR A 635 19.72 13.32 24.53
C TYR A 635 19.91 12.20 25.57
N MET A 636 21.14 12.01 26.05
CA MET A 636 21.42 11.00 27.07
C MET A 636 20.83 11.37 28.44
N ARG A 637 20.80 12.65 28.81
CA ARG A 637 20.06 13.12 29.99
C ARG A 637 18.58 12.75 29.89
N ARG A 638 17.96 12.98 28.73
CA ARG A 638 16.56 12.60 28.48
C ARG A 638 16.33 11.09 28.56
N LEU A 639 17.24 10.29 28.00
CA LEU A 639 17.18 8.83 28.12
C LEU A 639 17.34 8.35 29.58
N ASP A 640 18.17 9.05 30.37
CA ASP A 640 18.37 8.77 31.80
C ASP A 640 17.16 9.16 32.66
N GLU A 641 16.48 10.27 32.34
CA GLU A 641 15.18 10.62 32.94
C GLU A 641 14.15 9.51 32.69
N ILE A 642 14.02 9.02 31.45
CA ILE A 642 13.09 7.94 31.10
C ILE A 642 13.43 6.65 31.87
N LEU A 643 14.71 6.27 31.89
CA LEU A 643 15.17 5.11 32.65
C LEU A 643 14.93 5.26 34.16
N ALA A 644 15.03 6.46 34.72
CA ALA A 644 14.70 6.74 36.11
C ALA A 644 13.19 6.58 36.38
N MET A 645 12.33 7.14 35.52
CA MET A 645 10.87 6.95 35.60
C MET A 645 10.48 5.46 35.53
N MET A 646 11.13 4.68 34.65
CA MET A 646 10.90 3.23 34.55
C MET A 646 11.38 2.44 35.78
N ASN A 647 12.43 2.88 36.48
CA ASN A 647 12.83 2.25 37.74
C ASN A 647 11.80 2.55 38.83
N ALA A 648 11.37 3.80 38.97
CA ALA A 648 10.35 4.20 39.95
C ALA A 648 9.00 3.51 39.71
N ALA A 649 8.61 3.29 38.45
CA ALA A 649 7.43 2.50 38.09
C ALA A 649 7.56 1.03 38.53
N ALA A 650 8.71 0.39 38.28
CA ALA A 650 8.96 -0.99 38.72
C ALA A 650 8.98 -1.16 40.25
N GLU A 651 9.57 -0.22 40.98
CA GLU A 651 9.56 -0.20 42.45
C GLU A 651 8.14 -0.04 43.02
N LYS A 652 7.26 0.68 42.31
CA LYS A 652 5.84 0.82 42.66
C LYS A 652 5.03 -0.46 42.36
N GLU A 653 5.40 -1.19 41.31
CA GLU A 653 4.81 -2.50 40.97
C GLU A 653 5.18 -3.55 42.04
N GLU A 654 6.47 -3.67 42.39
CA GLU A 654 6.97 -4.58 43.43
C GLU A 654 6.39 -4.29 44.83
N THR A 655 6.05 -3.03 45.14
CA THR A 655 5.42 -2.64 46.43
C THR A 655 3.88 -2.77 46.43
N SER A 656 3.25 -2.84 45.26
CA SER A 656 1.80 -3.11 45.11
C SER A 656 1.50 -4.59 45.33
N ASP A 657 2.31 -5.47 44.75
CA ASP A 657 2.11 -6.93 44.79
C ASP A 657 2.67 -7.59 46.06
N ALA A 658 3.36 -6.83 46.92
CA ALA A 658 3.70 -7.27 48.26
C ALA A 658 2.39 -7.58 49.02
N PRO A 659 2.10 -8.87 49.32
CA PRO A 659 0.81 -9.23 49.90
C PRO A 659 0.66 -8.47 51.22
N SER A 660 -0.45 -7.75 51.36
CA SER A 660 -0.78 -6.99 52.56
C SER A 660 -0.80 -7.95 53.76
N LEU A 661 0.34 -8.04 54.44
CA LEU A 661 0.50 -8.72 55.71
C LEU A 661 -0.18 -7.86 56.76
N VAL A 662 -1.51 -7.87 56.71
CA VAL A 662 -2.37 -7.29 57.73
C VAL A 662 -1.88 -7.87 59.06
N PRO A 663 -1.36 -7.04 59.99
CA PRO A 663 -0.96 -7.56 61.28
C PRO A 663 -2.23 -8.10 61.94
N SER A 664 -2.33 -9.43 62.08
CA SER A 664 -3.45 -10.09 62.73
C SER A 664 -3.61 -9.52 64.14
N ALA A 665 -4.52 -8.56 64.29
CA ALA A 665 -4.88 -8.00 65.57
C ALA A 665 -5.44 -9.14 66.42
N SER A 666 -4.74 -9.46 67.51
CA SER A 666 -5.05 -10.57 68.40
C SER A 666 -6.43 -10.40 69.06
N MET A 667 -7.49 -10.85 68.39
CA MET A 667 -8.78 -11.09 69.01
C MET A 667 -8.73 -12.44 69.74
N ALA A 668 -8.56 -12.35 71.06
CA ALA A 668 -8.46 -13.52 71.92
C ALA A 668 -9.80 -14.26 72.02
N GLY A 669 -9.79 -15.54 71.64
CA GLY A 669 -10.65 -16.57 72.23
C GLY A 669 -12.14 -16.53 71.90
N SER A 670 -12.55 -17.36 70.96
CA SER A 670 -13.76 -18.19 71.16
C SER A 670 -13.63 -19.55 70.50
N LYS A 671 -13.96 -20.58 71.29
CA LYS A 671 -13.71 -22.00 71.03
C LYS A 671 -15.05 -22.68 70.83
N ARG A 672 -15.33 -23.24 69.64
CA ARG A 672 -16.37 -24.27 69.42
C ARG A 672 -16.21 -25.00 68.09
N HIS A 673 -16.80 -26.20 68.07
CA HIS A 673 -16.92 -27.17 66.96
C HIS A 673 -17.39 -26.52 65.64
N GLY A 674 -17.20 -27.08 64.44
CA GLY A 674 -16.86 -28.46 64.04
C GLY A 674 -17.76 -28.88 62.86
N SER A 675 -17.43 -29.99 62.18
CA SER A 675 -17.97 -30.41 60.86
C SER A 675 -17.41 -29.57 59.69
N ASN A 676 -16.79 -30.09 58.62
CA ASN A 676 -16.91 -31.35 57.86
C ASN A 676 -18.11 -31.37 56.89
N THR A 677 -17.86 -31.06 55.61
CA THR A 677 -18.59 -31.56 54.42
C THR A 677 -17.67 -31.55 53.20
N ASN A 678 -17.62 -32.67 52.48
CA ASN A 678 -16.96 -32.83 51.17
C ASN A 678 -17.80 -32.19 50.05
N THR A 679 -17.17 -31.85 48.91
CA THR A 679 -17.76 -31.93 47.55
C THR A 679 -16.64 -32.08 46.49
N PRO A 680 -16.90 -32.59 45.27
CA PRO A 680 -16.03 -33.63 44.71
C PRO A 680 -15.35 -33.34 43.37
N THR A 681 -14.39 -34.21 43.04
CA THR A 681 -13.75 -34.37 41.73
C THR A 681 -14.74 -34.63 40.58
N GLU A 682 -14.61 -33.86 39.50
CA GLU A 682 -15.41 -34.02 38.27
C GLU A 682 -14.88 -35.16 37.38
N ARG A 683 -15.78 -35.85 36.65
CA ARG A 683 -15.48 -37.07 35.90
C ARG A 683 -15.44 -36.84 34.39
N ARG A 684 -14.30 -37.21 33.77
CA ARG A 684 -14.14 -37.39 32.32
C ARG A 684 -15.05 -38.54 31.79
N PRO A 685 -15.85 -38.37 30.73
CA PRO A 685 -16.54 -39.47 30.08
C PRO A 685 -15.62 -40.21 29.09
N LYS A 686 -15.55 -41.54 29.21
CA LYS A 686 -15.04 -42.41 28.14
C LYS A 686 -16.14 -42.61 27.09
N ARG A 687 -15.82 -42.43 25.80
CA ARG A 687 -16.66 -42.88 24.69
C ARG A 687 -15.95 -44.03 23.97
N MET A 688 -16.61 -45.18 23.86
CA MET A 688 -16.28 -46.26 22.92
C MET A 688 -17.56 -46.67 22.22
N ARG A 689 -17.67 -46.29 20.95
CA ARG A 689 -18.02 -47.16 19.82
C ARG A 689 -17.89 -46.37 18.53
#